data_AF-F4PM41-F1
#
_entry.id   AF-F4PM41-F1
#
_cell.length_a   1.000
_cell.length_b   1.000
_cell.length_c   1.000
_cell.angle_alpha   90.00
_cell.angle_beta   90.00
_cell.angle_gamma   90.00
#
_symmetry.space_group_name_H-M   'P 1'
#
loop_
_entity.id
_entity.type
_entity.pdbx_description
1 polymer ?
#
loop_
_entity_poly.entity_id
_entity_poly.type
_entity_poly.pdbx_seq_one_letter_code
_entity_poly.pdbx_strand_id
1 'polypeptide(L)'
;MKKGKSQTPSQPEPNQFKKRFSGVDKNILKKQYSQWTDTFDIIHNGYFTLLCEKLERGLPLTWSNKSIELFCQKAPNVATFRLVYDRMKNWFLSPQLISRACSNGNIEILEILLDQTEPIILSTENAWEVAARDGHLHVLEYLFDRYPQCLMPTDGADQGALRLDTPGINVFNFINFSLQHQTAQIFNFIRDHFPEIVQDYVDHPSYYKTVRNWSLQTGSIETIDSFAYAPSPFLPVEYLYFGHTSALHTTKQKIDIIMFIANKINQENPVGIDLTEIQNVVTNAGGEWCQSLDQESFDQLVLMEIMKRLEPGSNVDSSYMRMKYFIPHLVKLGLVDTIPFIIDQSTNSKPFQLFCQYGTLDQVRAAIDYIQGNPSLLHNNAVGLALERRDTEGLVIAKYILDDLRLRAKLSNNDSAYKPGTMESLVFIYQYYEHLDRVIDANWYTLEMLQFISDHDGEIEGMEQLKQAIWNNDLQSVGTILDNLHFFELITEAQEHSVIEYAVTKGSLQAVKAIIEKCDKEAFKKSLKTPDLTTPQPKWVWKEIGKTGSIQFLIDIVDICLEGESFNNSKFINFEELTKGASISGSFQLLQYIHEKGWYSQFHLQELVSHGHINILKYIQEKKPLTFEQNWKQLILDSIRFGQLDILDWLINRDNKDNHQHLNLQQIFKIDQDQFMKEIIQQNAYVTLQYLCQIQYPFKYLDNCTTFENRYDTKNHSIKTILNI
;
A
#
# COMPACT_ATOMS: atom_id res chain seq x y z
N MET A 1 -42.83 58.64 50.20
CA MET A 1 -41.47 58.88 49.66
C MET A 1 -40.59 57.65 49.90
N LYS A 2 -40.24 56.92 48.83
CA LYS A 2 -38.94 56.25 48.59
C LYS A 2 -39.07 55.46 47.27
N LYS A 3 -38.34 55.92 46.25
CA LYS A 3 -38.26 55.32 44.90
C LYS A 3 -37.44 54.02 44.97
N GLY A 4 -37.96 52.93 44.39
CA GLY A 4 -37.22 51.70 44.14
C GLY A 4 -36.21 51.87 43.01
N LYS A 5 -34.98 51.39 43.21
CA LYS A 5 -33.89 51.40 42.23
C LYS A 5 -33.99 50.14 41.35
N SER A 6 -34.01 50.33 40.03
CA SER A 6 -33.84 49.30 39.02
C SER A 6 -32.41 48.76 39.02
N GLN A 7 -32.25 47.44 39.05
CA GLN A 7 -30.96 46.76 38.81
C GLN A 7 -30.63 46.76 37.32
N THR A 8 -29.45 47.25 36.96
CA THR A 8 -28.84 47.13 35.63
C THR A 8 -28.26 45.72 35.43
N PRO A 9 -28.33 45.12 34.22
CA PRO A 9 -27.73 43.81 33.95
C PRO A 9 -26.21 43.88 34.03
N SER A 10 -25.61 42.88 34.68
CA SER A 10 -24.17 42.69 34.79
C SER A 10 -23.54 42.46 33.41
N GLN A 11 -22.48 43.22 33.09
CA GLN A 11 -21.69 42.98 31.88
C GLN A 11 -20.93 41.66 31.96
N PRO A 12 -20.82 40.90 30.85
CA PRO A 12 -20.09 39.63 30.82
C PRO A 12 -18.57 39.86 30.92
N GLU A 13 -17.88 38.92 31.58
CA GLU A 13 -16.45 39.01 31.82
C GLU A 13 -15.60 39.05 30.52
N PRO A 14 -14.53 39.87 30.46
CA PRO A 14 -13.70 40.07 29.27
C PRO A 14 -13.02 38.81 28.69
N ASN A 15 -12.91 37.73 29.48
CA ASN A 15 -12.13 36.55 29.12
C ASN A 15 -12.86 35.53 28.24
N GLN A 16 -14.19 35.57 28.15
CA GLN A 16 -14.94 34.67 27.24
C GLN A 16 -14.82 35.10 25.77
N PHE A 17 -14.55 36.38 25.49
CA PHE A 17 -14.36 36.87 24.13
C PHE A 17 -13.06 36.36 23.49
N LYS A 18 -11.97 36.21 24.24
CA LYS A 18 -10.65 35.84 23.67
C LYS A 18 -10.58 34.41 23.13
N LYS A 19 -11.34 33.46 23.68
CA LYS A 19 -11.32 32.05 23.23
C LYS A 19 -12.00 31.83 21.87
N ARG A 20 -12.89 32.73 21.43
CA ARG A 20 -13.61 32.59 20.14
C ARG A 20 -12.80 33.00 18.90
N PHE A 21 -11.64 33.65 19.06
CA PHE A 21 -10.88 34.24 17.94
C PHE A 21 -9.52 33.59 17.67
N SER A 22 -9.23 32.40 18.23
CA SER A 22 -7.91 31.76 18.10
C SER A 22 -7.55 31.25 16.70
N GLY A 23 -8.41 31.43 15.69
CA GLY A 23 -8.16 31.07 14.29
C GLY A 23 -8.39 32.19 13.27
N VAL A 24 -8.63 33.42 13.70
CA VAL A 24 -8.88 34.54 12.76
C VAL A 24 -7.57 35.11 12.26
N ASP A 25 -7.38 35.15 10.94
CA ASP A 25 -6.21 35.76 10.30
C ASP A 25 -6.02 37.20 10.79
N LYS A 26 -4.83 37.49 11.33
CA LYS A 26 -4.49 38.82 11.88
C LYS A 26 -4.61 39.95 10.85
N ASN A 27 -4.56 39.64 9.56
CA ASN A 27 -4.78 40.62 8.49
C ASN A 27 -6.24 41.05 8.36
N ILE A 28 -7.19 40.20 8.77
CA ILE A 28 -8.62 40.48 8.72
C ILE A 28 -9.02 41.58 9.71
N LEU A 29 -8.35 41.62 10.87
CA LEU A 29 -8.57 42.65 11.91
C LEU A 29 -8.16 44.08 11.48
N LYS A 30 -7.49 44.24 10.33
CA LYS A 30 -7.09 45.55 9.80
C LYS A 30 -8.06 46.14 8.78
N LYS A 31 -9.04 45.37 8.29
CA LYS A 31 -10.02 45.88 7.32
C LYS A 31 -10.95 46.89 7.99
N GLN A 32 -10.98 48.13 7.47
CA GLN A 32 -11.92 49.16 7.92
C GLN A 32 -13.37 48.77 7.53
N TYR A 33 -14.37 49.27 8.25
CA TYR A 33 -15.79 48.98 8.00
C TYR A 33 -16.21 49.17 6.52
N SER A 34 -15.67 50.19 5.85
CA SER A 34 -15.93 50.48 4.43
C SER A 34 -15.33 49.45 3.46
N GLN A 35 -14.28 48.73 3.86
CA GLN A 35 -13.58 47.75 3.03
C GLN A 35 -14.25 46.37 3.03
N TRP A 36 -15.19 46.16 3.95
CA TRP A 36 -16.03 44.95 3.99
C TRP A 36 -17.16 45.06 2.96
N THR A 37 -16.83 44.86 1.68
CA THR A 37 -17.80 44.86 0.56
C THR A 37 -18.08 43.46 0.04
N ASP A 38 -17.13 42.52 0.18
CA ASP A 38 -17.30 41.14 -0.25
C ASP A 38 -18.11 40.34 0.76
N THR A 39 -19.29 39.88 0.34
CA THR A 39 -20.20 39.10 1.18
C THR A 39 -19.64 37.72 1.51
N PHE A 40 -18.85 37.11 0.63
CA PHE A 40 -18.20 35.81 0.92
C PHE A 40 -17.28 35.95 2.14
N ASP A 41 -16.44 36.97 2.16
CA ASP A 41 -15.55 37.28 3.28
C ASP A 41 -16.34 37.55 4.57
N ILE A 42 -17.42 38.34 4.51
CA ILE A 42 -18.25 38.68 5.68
C ILE A 42 -18.89 37.40 6.27
N ILE A 43 -19.47 36.55 5.42
CA ILE A 43 -20.15 35.30 5.82
C ILE A 43 -19.16 34.26 6.32
N HIS A 44 -18.03 34.08 5.62
CA HIS A 44 -17.01 33.10 5.98
C HIS A 44 -16.49 33.33 7.39
N ASN A 45 -16.29 34.60 7.76
CA ASN A 45 -15.84 35.03 9.09
C ASN A 45 -16.97 35.14 10.14
N GLY A 46 -18.22 34.82 9.78
CA GLY A 46 -19.36 34.85 10.70
C GLY A 46 -19.82 36.25 11.11
N TYR A 47 -19.49 37.29 10.34
CA TYR A 47 -19.86 38.68 10.63
C TYR A 47 -21.30 39.00 10.17
N PHE A 48 -22.27 38.19 10.60
CA PHE A 48 -23.67 38.31 10.18
C PHE A 48 -24.32 39.63 10.61
N THR A 49 -23.99 40.17 11.78
CA THR A 49 -24.48 41.49 12.21
C THR A 49 -24.04 42.60 11.26
N LEU A 50 -22.79 42.56 10.79
CA LEU A 50 -22.25 43.50 9.81
C LEU A 50 -22.96 43.36 8.45
N LEU A 51 -23.23 42.13 8.03
CA LEU A 51 -23.98 41.85 6.80
C LEU A 51 -25.38 42.47 6.86
N CYS A 52 -26.11 42.23 7.96
CA CYS A 52 -27.44 42.80 8.18
C CYS A 52 -27.42 44.33 8.23
N GLU A 53 -26.51 44.93 9.01
CA GLU A 53 -26.38 46.39 9.12
C GLU A 53 -26.09 47.04 7.76
N LYS A 54 -25.23 46.43 6.94
CA LYS A 54 -24.92 46.92 5.59
C LYS A 54 -26.11 46.81 4.64
N LEU A 55 -26.85 45.69 4.69
CA LEU A 55 -28.07 45.51 3.90
C LEU A 55 -29.16 46.51 4.29
N GLU A 56 -29.38 46.72 5.58
CA GLU A 56 -30.37 47.67 6.10
C GLU A 56 -30.06 49.12 5.68
N ARG A 57 -28.78 49.49 5.67
CA ARG A 57 -28.32 50.81 5.22
C ARG A 57 -28.21 50.97 3.71
N GLY A 58 -28.45 49.91 2.93
CA GLY A 58 -28.28 49.92 1.47
C GLY A 58 -26.83 50.18 1.03
N LEU A 59 -25.85 49.76 1.84
CA LEU A 59 -24.44 49.89 1.49
C LEU A 59 -24.08 48.88 0.39
N PRO A 60 -23.15 49.21 -0.52
CA PRO A 60 -22.78 48.34 -1.61
C PRO A 60 -22.15 47.04 -1.08
N LEU A 61 -22.72 45.92 -1.50
CA LEU A 61 -22.27 44.57 -1.20
C LEU A 61 -22.11 43.81 -2.53
N THR A 62 -20.99 43.12 -2.70
CA THR A 62 -20.76 42.26 -3.85
C THR A 62 -21.17 40.83 -3.50
N TRP A 63 -22.16 40.32 -4.21
CA TRP A 63 -22.68 38.96 -4.05
C TRP A 63 -22.16 38.03 -5.14
N SER A 64 -21.96 36.77 -4.77
CA SER A 64 -21.63 35.68 -5.68
C SER A 64 -22.45 34.43 -5.34
N ASN A 65 -22.62 33.50 -6.27
CA ASN A 65 -23.30 32.24 -5.98
C ASN A 65 -22.69 31.50 -4.79
N LYS A 66 -21.34 31.50 -4.70
CA LYS A 66 -20.61 30.93 -3.56
C LYS A 66 -20.94 31.61 -2.23
N SER A 67 -21.12 32.93 -2.21
CA SER A 67 -21.50 33.64 -0.99
C SER A 67 -22.90 33.26 -0.52
N ILE A 68 -23.87 33.10 -1.43
CA ILE A 68 -25.25 32.70 -1.09
C ILE A 68 -25.28 31.25 -0.62
N GLU A 69 -24.57 30.33 -1.30
CA GLU A 69 -24.44 28.94 -0.87
C GLU A 69 -23.82 28.82 0.53
N LEU A 70 -22.74 29.56 0.79
CA LEU A 70 -22.10 29.61 2.10
C LEU A 70 -23.03 30.24 3.15
N PHE A 71 -23.86 31.22 2.76
CA PHE A 71 -24.86 31.82 3.63
C PHE A 71 -25.92 30.80 4.06
N CYS A 72 -26.48 30.02 3.14
CA CYS A 72 -27.42 28.93 3.49
C CYS A 72 -26.80 27.94 4.47
N GLN A 73 -25.51 27.63 4.29
CA GLN A 73 -24.78 26.70 5.15
C GLN A 73 -24.47 27.26 6.54
N LYS A 74 -24.25 28.57 6.69
CA LYS A 74 -23.75 29.18 7.93
C LYS A 74 -24.72 30.15 8.61
N ALA A 75 -25.88 30.42 8.02
CA ALA A 75 -26.83 31.39 8.57
C ALA A 75 -27.18 31.03 10.03
N PRO A 76 -27.00 31.98 10.98
CA PRO A 76 -27.05 31.66 12.41
C PRO A 76 -28.49 31.47 12.93
N ASN A 77 -29.49 32.02 12.23
CA ASN A 77 -30.90 31.90 12.56
C ASN A 77 -31.76 32.31 11.36
N VAL A 78 -33.05 31.96 11.42
CA VAL A 78 -34.00 32.23 10.34
C VAL A 78 -34.26 33.73 10.12
N ALA A 79 -34.14 34.57 11.15
CA ALA A 79 -34.40 36.01 11.03
C ALA A 79 -33.32 36.71 10.18
N THR A 80 -32.05 36.36 10.42
CA THR A 80 -30.92 36.79 9.57
C THR A 80 -31.11 36.28 8.15
N PHE A 81 -31.54 35.01 7.99
CA PHE A 81 -31.78 34.42 6.67
C PHE A 81 -32.88 35.16 5.91
N ARG A 82 -34.05 35.37 6.52
CA ARG A 82 -35.18 36.09 5.92
C ARG A 82 -34.80 37.50 5.50
N LEU A 83 -34.07 38.25 6.33
CA LEU A 83 -33.63 39.60 5.97
C LEU A 83 -32.80 39.61 4.68
N VAL A 84 -31.85 38.67 4.52
CA VAL A 84 -31.03 38.56 3.31
C VAL A 84 -31.87 38.05 2.14
N TYR A 85 -32.68 37.02 2.35
CA TYR A 85 -33.52 36.39 1.35
C TYR A 85 -34.53 37.39 0.75
N ASP A 86 -35.25 38.14 1.57
CA ASP A 86 -36.26 39.11 1.14
C ASP A 86 -35.66 40.24 0.28
N ARG A 87 -34.41 40.64 0.58
CA ARG A 87 -33.70 41.69 -0.17
C ARG A 87 -33.00 41.17 -1.43
N MET A 88 -32.55 39.93 -1.41
CA MET A 88 -31.64 39.37 -2.41
C MET A 88 -32.22 38.13 -3.09
N LYS A 89 -33.56 37.94 -3.09
CA LYS A 89 -34.24 36.73 -3.60
C LYS A 89 -33.75 36.30 -5.00
N ASN A 90 -33.50 37.26 -5.88
CA ASN A 90 -33.01 37.00 -7.25
C ASN A 90 -31.59 36.39 -7.33
N TRP A 91 -30.87 36.32 -6.21
CA TRP A 91 -29.56 35.66 -6.11
C TRP A 91 -29.63 34.23 -5.59
N PHE A 92 -30.80 33.78 -5.09
CA PHE A 92 -31.03 32.42 -4.63
C PHE A 92 -31.39 31.49 -5.80
N LEU A 93 -30.45 31.36 -6.74
CA LEU A 93 -30.61 30.62 -8.00
C LEU A 93 -29.83 29.30 -8.05
N SER A 94 -28.89 29.09 -7.12
CA SER A 94 -28.00 27.93 -7.21
C SER A 94 -28.78 26.64 -6.91
N PRO A 95 -28.57 25.56 -7.68
CA PRO A 95 -29.18 24.26 -7.38
C PRO A 95 -28.68 23.66 -6.06
N GLN A 96 -27.57 24.16 -5.50
CA GLN A 96 -26.97 23.66 -4.27
C GLN A 96 -27.55 24.30 -2.99
N LEU A 97 -28.51 25.22 -3.09
CA LEU A 97 -28.98 25.96 -1.91
C LEU A 97 -29.69 25.05 -0.89
N ILE A 98 -30.49 24.10 -1.37
CA ILE A 98 -31.19 23.13 -0.53
C ILE A 98 -30.18 22.22 0.18
N SER A 99 -29.20 21.66 -0.55
CA SER A 99 -28.17 20.81 0.05
C SER A 99 -27.33 21.56 1.09
N ARG A 100 -27.01 22.84 0.86
CA ARG A 100 -26.32 23.70 1.82
C ARG A 100 -27.16 24.01 3.06
N ALA A 101 -28.47 24.21 2.92
CA ALA A 101 -29.36 24.37 4.07
C ALA A 101 -29.47 23.07 4.89
N CYS A 102 -29.51 21.91 4.22
CA CYS A 102 -29.46 20.60 4.87
C CYS A 102 -28.17 20.43 5.68
N SER A 103 -27.03 20.87 5.14
CA SER A 103 -25.73 20.88 5.84
C SER A 103 -25.73 21.70 7.12
N ASN A 104 -26.52 22.78 7.17
CA ASN A 104 -26.68 23.62 8.35
C ASN A 104 -27.55 22.94 9.43
N GLY A 105 -28.47 22.06 9.03
CA GLY A 105 -29.42 21.44 9.95
C GLY A 105 -30.56 22.37 10.38
N ASN A 106 -30.86 23.44 9.63
CA ASN A 106 -31.91 24.39 9.97
C ASN A 106 -33.16 24.17 9.10
N ILE A 107 -34.20 23.55 9.67
CA ILE A 107 -35.44 23.19 8.97
C ILE A 107 -36.17 24.43 8.46
N GLU A 108 -36.20 25.52 9.23
CA GLU A 108 -36.95 26.72 8.84
C GLU A 108 -36.33 27.45 7.64
N ILE A 109 -35.00 27.41 7.50
CA ILE A 109 -34.31 27.90 6.30
C ILE A 109 -34.62 27.00 5.11
N LEU A 110 -34.59 25.68 5.32
CA LEU A 110 -34.91 24.69 4.30
C LEU A 110 -36.34 24.86 3.79
N GLU A 111 -37.32 25.08 4.67
CA GLU A 111 -38.72 25.40 4.34
C GLU A 111 -38.82 26.61 3.40
N ILE A 112 -38.15 27.73 3.75
CA ILE A 112 -38.18 28.95 2.92
C ILE A 112 -37.65 28.68 1.52
N LEU A 113 -36.60 27.87 1.39
CA LEU A 113 -36.00 27.53 0.11
C LEU A 113 -36.87 26.57 -0.70
N LEU A 114 -37.50 25.58 -0.06
CA LEU A 114 -38.40 24.63 -0.71
C LEU A 114 -39.70 25.28 -1.19
N ASP A 115 -40.18 26.30 -0.48
CA ASP A 115 -41.36 27.10 -0.86
C ASP A 115 -41.07 28.09 -2.00
N GLN A 116 -39.82 28.20 -2.45
CA GLN A 116 -39.46 29.11 -3.53
C GLN A 116 -39.97 28.60 -4.89
N THR A 117 -40.97 29.29 -5.45
CA THR A 117 -41.47 29.07 -6.81
C THR A 117 -40.88 30.01 -7.87
N GLU A 118 -40.44 31.20 -7.45
CA GLU A 118 -39.81 32.21 -8.29
C GLU A 118 -38.53 32.75 -7.62
N PRO A 119 -37.48 33.08 -8.38
CA PRO A 119 -37.37 33.02 -9.85
C PRO A 119 -37.13 31.61 -10.44
N ILE A 120 -36.75 30.64 -9.61
CA ILE A 120 -36.54 29.25 -10.01
C ILE A 120 -36.97 28.31 -8.88
N ILE A 121 -37.53 27.16 -9.25
CA ILE A 121 -37.78 26.04 -8.34
C ILE A 121 -36.43 25.36 -8.07
N LEU A 122 -36.03 25.31 -6.80
CA LEU A 122 -34.74 24.75 -6.42
C LEU A 122 -34.76 23.22 -6.47
N SER A 123 -33.65 22.64 -6.92
CA SER A 123 -33.48 21.18 -6.95
C SER A 123 -33.28 20.61 -5.55
N THR A 124 -33.98 19.52 -5.24
CA THR A 124 -33.80 18.73 -4.00
C THR A 124 -32.72 17.67 -4.11
N GLU A 125 -32.00 17.64 -5.24
CA GLU A 125 -30.89 16.71 -5.47
C GLU A 125 -29.85 16.81 -4.34
N ASN A 126 -29.42 15.67 -3.82
CA ASN A 126 -28.46 15.53 -2.71
C ASN A 126 -28.89 16.09 -1.35
N ALA A 127 -30.13 16.56 -1.17
CA ALA A 127 -30.61 17.09 0.12
C ALA A 127 -30.45 16.05 1.25
N TRP A 128 -30.86 14.81 0.97
CA TRP A 128 -30.77 13.65 1.85
C TRP A 128 -29.33 13.28 2.16
N GLU A 129 -28.51 13.11 1.12
CA GLU A 129 -27.11 12.73 1.25
C GLU A 129 -26.37 13.69 2.19
N VAL A 130 -26.57 15.00 2.01
CA VAL A 130 -25.92 16.02 2.83
C VAL A 130 -26.46 16.08 4.25
N ALA A 131 -27.78 15.90 4.46
CA ALA A 131 -28.36 15.84 5.80
C ALA A 131 -27.84 14.62 6.59
N ALA A 132 -27.73 13.44 5.96
CA ALA A 132 -27.13 12.26 6.62
C ALA A 132 -25.65 12.41 6.86
N ARG A 133 -24.90 12.92 5.87
CA ARG A 133 -23.47 13.22 6.03
C ARG A 133 -23.23 14.16 7.19
N ASP A 134 -23.99 15.23 7.33
CA ASP A 134 -23.71 16.20 8.38
C ASP A 134 -24.41 15.85 9.70
N GLY A 135 -25.08 14.70 9.79
CA GLY A 135 -25.63 14.13 11.03
C GLY A 135 -26.98 14.73 11.47
N HIS A 136 -27.73 15.37 10.58
CA HIS A 136 -28.95 16.11 10.89
C HIS A 136 -30.21 15.26 10.75
N LEU A 137 -30.44 14.35 11.70
CA LEU A 137 -31.59 13.42 11.70
C LEU A 137 -32.94 14.14 11.54
N HIS A 138 -33.16 15.23 12.28
CA HIS A 138 -34.42 15.98 12.25
C HIS A 138 -34.71 16.59 10.86
N VAL A 139 -33.67 16.89 10.07
CA VAL A 139 -33.84 17.32 8.67
C VAL A 139 -34.25 16.14 7.78
N LEU A 140 -33.70 14.94 8.02
CA LEU A 140 -34.10 13.74 7.29
C LEU A 140 -35.56 13.36 7.58
N GLU A 141 -35.97 13.41 8.85
CA GLU A 141 -37.37 13.21 9.26
C GLU A 141 -38.29 14.22 8.57
N TYR A 142 -37.91 15.50 8.58
CA TYR A 142 -38.67 16.55 7.89
C TYR A 142 -38.78 16.31 6.37
N LEU A 143 -37.68 15.96 5.71
CA LEU A 143 -37.66 15.65 4.28
C LEU A 143 -38.49 14.40 3.96
N PHE A 144 -38.48 13.40 4.83
CA PHE A 144 -39.30 12.18 4.70
C PHE A 144 -40.79 12.48 4.77
N ASP A 145 -41.20 13.22 5.80
CA ASP A 145 -42.60 13.50 6.06
C ASP A 145 -43.23 14.40 5.00
N ARG A 146 -42.47 15.37 4.48
CA ARG A 146 -42.97 16.39 3.55
C ARG A 146 -42.71 16.10 2.08
N TYR A 147 -41.62 15.40 1.76
CA TYR A 147 -41.18 15.16 0.39
C TYR A 147 -40.73 13.71 0.17
N PRO A 148 -41.57 12.70 0.48
CA PRO A 148 -41.21 11.29 0.29
C PRO A 148 -40.87 10.96 -1.17
N GLN A 149 -41.46 11.69 -2.13
CA GLN A 149 -41.18 11.54 -3.56
C GLN A 149 -39.75 11.94 -3.96
N CYS A 150 -39.06 12.78 -3.17
CA CYS A 150 -37.66 13.11 -3.43
C CYS A 150 -36.73 11.94 -3.08
N LEU A 151 -37.25 10.91 -2.43
CA LEU A 151 -36.48 9.74 -2.01
C LEU A 151 -36.56 8.58 -3.01
N MET A 152 -37.65 8.48 -3.75
CA MET A 152 -37.84 7.45 -4.76
C MET A 152 -37.05 7.85 -6.03
N PRO A 153 -36.18 6.99 -6.58
CA PRO A 153 -35.61 7.21 -7.90
C PRO A 153 -36.75 7.47 -8.87
N THR A 154 -36.77 8.63 -9.53
CA THR A 154 -37.86 9.01 -10.42
C THR A 154 -37.98 7.99 -11.56
N ASP A 155 -38.98 7.12 -11.45
CA ASP A 155 -39.68 6.35 -12.47
C ASP A 155 -38.88 5.97 -13.72
N GLY A 156 -38.08 4.91 -13.59
CA GLY A 156 -37.76 3.99 -14.69
C GLY A 156 -38.36 2.62 -14.38
N ALA A 157 -39.44 2.26 -15.07
CA ALA A 157 -40.35 1.15 -14.78
C ALA A 157 -39.79 -0.28 -15.01
N ASP A 158 -38.63 -0.60 -14.44
CA ASP A 158 -38.15 -1.98 -14.28
C ASP A 158 -37.80 -2.24 -12.82
N GLN A 159 -38.80 -2.62 -12.02
CA GLN A 159 -38.66 -3.03 -10.61
C GLN A 159 -37.85 -4.33 -10.41
N GLY A 160 -37.17 -4.83 -11.44
CA GLY A 160 -36.48 -6.13 -11.44
C GLY A 160 -35.00 -6.11 -11.10
N ALA A 161 -34.35 -4.93 -11.02
CA ALA A 161 -32.97 -4.83 -10.55
C ALA A 161 -32.70 -3.40 -10.08
N LEU A 162 -32.49 -3.25 -8.76
CA LEU A 162 -31.84 -2.09 -8.16
C LEU A 162 -30.44 -1.92 -8.78
N ARG A 163 -30.37 -1.26 -9.94
CA ARG A 163 -29.11 -0.86 -10.56
C ARG A 163 -28.53 0.28 -9.72
N LEU A 164 -27.44 -0.02 -9.03
CA LEU A 164 -26.58 0.90 -8.27
C LEU A 164 -26.00 2.07 -9.11
N ASP A 165 -26.25 2.12 -10.41
CA ASP A 165 -25.67 3.08 -11.35
C ASP A 165 -26.64 4.17 -11.84
N THR A 166 -27.88 4.22 -11.33
CA THR A 166 -28.81 5.31 -11.67
C THR A 166 -28.57 6.54 -10.78
N PRO A 167 -28.75 7.78 -11.30
CA PRO A 167 -28.53 9.03 -10.55
C PRO A 167 -29.60 9.32 -9.48
N GLY A 168 -30.30 8.29 -8.98
CA GLY A 168 -31.10 8.37 -7.77
C GLY A 168 -30.19 8.42 -6.53
N ILE A 169 -30.77 8.70 -5.37
CA ILE A 169 -30.05 8.74 -4.08
C ILE A 169 -29.10 7.55 -4.02
N ASN A 170 -27.81 7.83 -3.96
CA ASN A 170 -26.80 6.82 -3.75
C ASN A 170 -26.95 6.35 -2.31
N VAL A 171 -27.87 5.40 -2.11
CA VAL A 171 -28.16 4.72 -0.85
C VAL A 171 -26.86 4.29 -0.17
N PHE A 172 -25.88 3.86 -0.97
CA PHE A 172 -24.58 3.46 -0.45
C PHE A 172 -23.84 4.63 0.19
N ASN A 173 -23.80 5.81 -0.45
CA ASN A 173 -23.28 7.03 0.18
C ASN A 173 -24.07 7.37 1.44
N PHE A 174 -25.40 7.27 1.39
CA PHE A 174 -26.28 7.59 2.51
C PHE A 174 -26.03 6.71 3.76
N ILE A 175 -25.91 5.40 3.58
CA ILE A 175 -25.56 4.45 4.65
C ILE A 175 -24.13 4.72 5.14
N ASN A 176 -23.17 4.88 4.23
CA ASN A 176 -21.77 5.15 4.60
C ASN A 176 -21.61 6.44 5.41
N PHE A 177 -22.33 7.49 5.04
CA PHE A 177 -22.31 8.76 5.74
C PHE A 177 -22.92 8.67 7.13
N SER A 178 -24.02 7.94 7.27
CA SER A 178 -24.64 7.64 8.56
C SER A 178 -23.66 6.90 9.49
N LEU A 179 -22.90 5.95 8.93
CA LEU A 179 -21.87 5.20 9.65
C LEU A 179 -20.65 6.07 10.02
N GLN A 180 -20.20 6.96 9.12
CA GLN A 180 -19.05 7.86 9.34
C GLN A 180 -19.24 8.80 10.53
N HIS A 181 -20.45 9.34 10.70
CA HIS A 181 -20.74 10.33 11.73
C HIS A 181 -21.21 9.72 13.06
N GLN A 182 -21.12 8.38 13.21
CA GLN A 182 -21.52 7.64 14.41
C GLN A 182 -22.97 7.91 14.84
N THR A 183 -23.84 8.28 13.91
CA THR A 183 -25.23 8.59 14.23
C THR A 183 -26.05 7.31 14.16
N ALA A 184 -25.97 6.49 15.22
CA ALA A 184 -26.81 5.29 15.36
C ALA A 184 -28.30 5.60 15.10
N GLN A 185 -28.72 6.83 15.41
CA GLN A 185 -30.07 7.32 15.15
C GLN A 185 -30.41 7.45 13.66
N ILE A 186 -29.47 7.91 12.80
CA ILE A 186 -29.72 7.98 11.35
C ILE A 186 -29.76 6.58 10.75
N PHE A 187 -28.88 5.68 11.20
CA PHE A 187 -28.95 4.29 10.76
C PHE A 187 -30.28 3.63 11.19
N ASN A 188 -30.72 3.83 12.43
CA ASN A 188 -32.02 3.34 12.89
C ASN A 188 -33.16 3.94 12.08
N PHE A 189 -33.11 5.25 11.79
CA PHE A 189 -34.08 5.89 10.90
C PHE A 189 -34.12 5.22 9.52
N ILE A 190 -32.96 4.92 8.92
CA ILE A 190 -32.88 4.22 7.63
C ILE A 190 -33.46 2.81 7.74
N ARG A 191 -33.10 2.05 8.76
CA ARG A 191 -33.60 0.69 8.99
C ARG A 191 -35.12 0.68 9.17
N ASP A 192 -35.64 1.61 9.95
CA ASP A 192 -37.05 1.64 10.33
C ASP A 192 -37.94 2.11 9.16
N HIS A 193 -37.44 2.97 8.28
CA HIS A 193 -38.20 3.50 7.12
C HIS A 193 -37.87 2.80 5.79
N PHE A 194 -36.71 2.15 5.67
CA PHE A 194 -36.21 1.49 4.45
C PHE A 194 -35.59 0.10 4.72
N PRO A 195 -36.34 -0.84 5.32
CA PRO A 195 -35.81 -2.15 5.71
C PRO A 195 -35.30 -2.96 4.51
N GLU A 196 -35.97 -2.88 3.35
CA GLU A 196 -35.57 -3.58 2.12
C GLU A 196 -34.20 -3.13 1.63
N ILE A 197 -33.94 -1.83 1.70
CA ILE A 197 -32.66 -1.23 1.28
C ILE A 197 -31.51 -1.68 2.19
N VAL A 198 -31.76 -1.72 3.49
CA VAL A 198 -30.78 -2.23 4.46
C VAL A 198 -30.53 -3.71 4.23
N GLN A 199 -31.58 -4.50 3.94
CA GLN A 199 -31.45 -5.92 3.66
C GLN A 199 -30.61 -6.18 2.40
N ASP A 200 -30.90 -5.50 1.28
CA ASP A 200 -30.12 -5.62 0.04
C ASP A 200 -28.65 -5.23 0.24
N TYR A 201 -28.40 -4.21 1.06
CA TYR A 201 -27.04 -3.79 1.40
C TYR A 201 -26.29 -4.85 2.23
N VAL A 202 -26.98 -5.48 3.19
CA VAL A 202 -26.43 -6.54 4.04
C VAL A 202 -26.18 -7.81 3.23
N ASP A 203 -27.06 -8.14 2.29
CA ASP A 203 -26.95 -9.36 1.47
C ASP A 203 -25.86 -9.28 0.41
N HIS A 204 -25.37 -8.08 0.07
CA HIS A 204 -24.30 -7.90 -0.89
C HIS A 204 -22.90 -8.16 -0.25
N PRO A 205 -22.12 -9.16 -0.70
CA PRO A 205 -20.89 -9.60 -0.03
C PRO A 205 -19.82 -8.50 0.13
N SER A 206 -19.71 -7.59 -0.85
CA SER A 206 -18.73 -6.49 -0.78
C SER A 206 -19.11 -5.40 0.24
N TYR A 207 -20.40 -5.26 0.54
CA TYR A 207 -20.92 -4.19 1.39
C TYR A 207 -21.10 -4.64 2.83
N TYR A 208 -21.45 -5.91 3.05
CA TYR A 208 -21.40 -6.56 4.35
C TYR A 208 -20.07 -6.32 5.06
N LYS A 209 -18.94 -6.47 4.34
CA LYS A 209 -17.59 -6.22 4.89
C LYS A 209 -17.43 -4.78 5.38
N THR A 210 -17.94 -3.80 4.64
CA THR A 210 -17.84 -2.37 4.98
C THR A 210 -18.69 -2.05 6.20
N VAL A 211 -19.95 -2.44 6.21
CA VAL A 211 -20.88 -2.25 7.33
C VAL A 211 -20.38 -2.93 8.61
N ARG A 212 -19.85 -4.15 8.48
CA ARG A 212 -19.24 -4.90 9.58
C ARG A 212 -18.05 -4.16 10.16
N ASN A 213 -17.11 -3.75 9.31
CA ASN A 213 -15.92 -3.02 9.75
C ASN A 213 -16.29 -1.71 10.44
N TRP A 214 -17.28 -0.98 9.92
CA TRP A 214 -17.76 0.26 10.53
C TRP A 214 -18.49 0.04 11.86
N SER A 215 -19.36 -0.97 11.97
CA SER A 215 -20.04 -1.31 13.22
C SER A 215 -19.04 -1.68 14.33
N LEU A 216 -17.95 -2.34 13.95
CA LEU A 216 -16.83 -2.62 14.85
C LEU A 216 -16.01 -1.36 15.18
N GLN A 217 -15.88 -0.40 14.26
CA GLN A 217 -15.19 0.87 14.50
C GLN A 217 -15.97 1.79 15.45
N THR A 218 -17.30 1.85 15.35
CA THR A 218 -18.11 2.72 16.21
C THR A 218 -18.22 2.22 17.65
N GLY A 219 -17.95 0.92 17.87
CA GLY A 219 -18.02 0.29 19.18
C GLY A 219 -19.42 0.22 19.79
N SER A 220 -20.45 0.46 18.97
CA SER A 220 -21.85 0.39 19.39
C SER A 220 -22.35 -1.05 19.33
N ILE A 221 -22.49 -1.68 20.49
CA ILE A 221 -23.11 -3.02 20.61
C ILE A 221 -24.51 -3.01 20.01
N GLU A 222 -25.26 -1.92 20.18
CA GLU A 222 -26.61 -1.75 19.61
C GLU A 222 -26.58 -1.77 18.08
N THR A 223 -25.56 -1.19 17.45
CA THR A 223 -25.38 -1.24 15.99
C THR A 223 -25.02 -2.65 15.55
N ILE A 224 -24.10 -3.32 16.26
CA ILE A 224 -23.72 -4.72 15.97
C ILE A 224 -24.92 -5.67 16.13
N ASP A 225 -25.70 -5.54 17.21
CA ASP A 225 -26.91 -6.33 17.46
C ASP A 225 -27.98 -6.06 16.40
N SER A 226 -28.14 -4.80 15.97
CA SER A 226 -29.06 -4.43 14.88
C SER A 226 -28.72 -5.09 13.55
N PHE A 227 -27.44 -5.39 13.27
CA PHE A 227 -27.02 -6.15 12.10
C PHE A 227 -27.10 -7.67 12.29
N ALA A 228 -26.93 -8.16 13.53
CA ALA A 228 -26.97 -9.59 13.85
C ALA A 228 -28.38 -10.21 13.67
N TYR A 229 -29.44 -9.39 13.67
CA TYR A 229 -30.82 -9.86 13.48
C TYR A 229 -31.27 -10.00 12.02
N ALA A 230 -30.44 -9.68 11.03
CA ALA A 230 -30.77 -9.93 9.62
C ALA A 230 -30.86 -11.46 9.40
N PRO A 231 -31.98 -12.00 8.87
CA PRO A 231 -32.23 -13.43 8.80
C PRO A 231 -31.43 -14.09 7.66
N SER A 232 -30.10 -14.14 7.78
CA SER A 232 -29.25 -14.98 6.95
C SER A 232 -28.88 -16.25 7.74
N PRO A 233 -29.22 -17.46 7.26
CA PRO A 233 -28.92 -18.71 7.94
C PRO A 233 -27.43 -19.10 7.93
N PHE A 234 -26.55 -18.26 7.37
CA PHE A 234 -25.12 -18.46 7.40
C PHE A 234 -24.44 -17.12 7.67
N LEU A 235 -23.97 -16.94 8.91
CA LEU A 235 -22.84 -16.09 9.24
C LEU A 235 -21.59 -16.97 9.15
N PRO A 236 -20.85 -17.01 8.02
CA PRO A 236 -19.59 -17.74 8.01
C PRO A 236 -18.63 -16.93 8.88
N VAL A 237 -18.19 -17.51 10.00
CA VAL A 237 -17.29 -16.87 10.97
C VAL A 237 -15.93 -16.57 10.34
N GLU A 238 -15.60 -17.21 9.21
CA GLU A 238 -14.54 -16.88 8.26
C GLU A 238 -14.55 -15.38 7.83
N TYR A 239 -15.73 -14.77 7.91
CA TYR A 239 -16.08 -13.36 7.90
C TYR A 239 -15.32 -12.44 8.88
N LEU A 240 -14.87 -12.96 10.03
CA LEU A 240 -14.44 -12.15 11.18
C LEU A 240 -13.01 -11.58 11.08
N TYR A 241 -12.69 -10.85 10.00
CA TYR A 241 -11.41 -10.13 9.89
C TYR A 241 -11.44 -8.77 10.62
N PHE A 242 -10.46 -8.49 11.48
CA PHE A 242 -10.37 -7.27 12.33
C PHE A 242 -9.31 -6.25 11.88
N GLY A 243 -8.66 -6.47 10.73
CA GLY A 243 -7.59 -5.60 10.24
C GLY A 243 -8.08 -4.16 10.02
N HIS A 244 -7.46 -3.22 10.76
CA HIS A 244 -7.58 -1.75 10.64
C HIS A 244 -8.72 -1.03 11.40
N THR A 245 -8.99 -1.38 12.66
CA THR A 245 -9.92 -0.60 13.52
C THR A 245 -9.20 0.17 14.63
N SER A 246 -8.65 1.35 14.30
CA SER A 246 -8.08 2.32 15.26
C SER A 246 -9.14 3.12 16.05
N ALA A 247 -10.43 2.88 15.82
CA ALA A 247 -11.54 3.72 16.29
C ALA A 247 -12.13 3.35 17.66
N LEU A 248 -11.80 2.17 18.23
CA LEU A 248 -12.30 1.78 19.55
C LEU A 248 -11.50 2.49 20.66
N HIS A 249 -12.14 3.48 21.30
CA HIS A 249 -11.50 4.42 22.22
C HIS A 249 -11.12 3.84 23.60
N THR A 250 -11.68 2.70 24.02
CA THR A 250 -11.35 2.09 25.33
C THR A 250 -11.18 0.57 25.27
N THR A 251 -10.26 0.04 26.09
CA THR A 251 -10.04 -1.40 26.30
C THR A 251 -11.33 -2.12 26.70
N LYS A 252 -12.17 -1.46 27.49
CA LYS A 252 -13.46 -1.99 27.94
C LYS A 252 -14.44 -2.20 26.78
N GLN A 253 -14.59 -1.24 25.87
CA GLN A 253 -15.46 -1.38 24.70
C GLN A 253 -15.02 -2.54 23.79
N LYS A 254 -13.70 -2.72 23.62
CA LYS A 254 -13.14 -3.86 22.88
C LYS A 254 -13.53 -5.20 23.52
N ILE A 255 -13.36 -5.32 24.84
CA ILE A 255 -13.71 -6.52 25.60
C ILE A 255 -15.23 -6.77 25.53
N ASP A 256 -16.05 -5.75 25.76
CA ASP A 256 -17.51 -5.89 25.76
C ASP A 256 -18.03 -6.38 24.40
N ILE A 257 -17.45 -5.90 23.28
CA ILE A 257 -17.78 -6.36 21.92
C ILE A 257 -17.31 -7.79 21.67
N ILE A 258 -16.07 -8.14 22.05
CA ILE A 258 -15.55 -9.51 21.90
C ILE A 258 -16.40 -10.49 22.71
N MET A 259 -16.74 -10.13 23.96
CA MET A 259 -17.58 -10.94 24.83
C MET A 259 -19.01 -11.04 24.31
N PHE A 260 -19.57 -9.96 23.74
CA PHE A 260 -20.88 -9.98 23.11
C PHE A 260 -20.91 -10.94 21.91
N ILE A 261 -19.93 -10.84 21.00
CA ILE A 261 -19.80 -11.72 19.83
C ILE A 261 -19.61 -13.17 20.27
N ALA A 262 -18.69 -13.43 21.21
CA ALA A 262 -18.44 -14.78 21.72
C ALA A 262 -19.66 -15.40 22.40
N ASN A 263 -20.42 -14.61 23.17
CA ASN A 263 -21.66 -15.07 23.80
C ASN A 263 -22.75 -15.37 22.77
N LYS A 264 -22.90 -14.55 21.72
CA LYS A 264 -23.86 -14.80 20.63
C LYS A 264 -23.50 -16.06 19.83
N ILE A 265 -22.24 -16.24 19.45
CA ILE A 265 -21.77 -17.46 18.77
C ILE A 265 -22.07 -18.71 19.62
N ASN A 266 -21.82 -18.64 20.93
CA ASN A 266 -22.10 -19.75 21.85
C ASN A 266 -23.61 -20.04 22.04
N GLN A 267 -24.47 -19.02 21.89
CA GLN A 267 -25.92 -19.19 21.93
C GLN A 267 -26.47 -19.84 20.65
N GLU A 268 -25.90 -19.49 19.50
CA GLU A 268 -26.37 -19.96 18.18
C GLU A 268 -25.80 -21.33 17.80
N ASN A 269 -24.61 -21.71 18.30
CA ASN A 269 -24.01 -23.01 18.03
C ASN A 269 -23.41 -23.67 19.29
N PRO A 270 -24.23 -24.35 20.12
CA PRO A 270 -23.77 -24.98 21.36
C PRO A 270 -22.91 -26.24 21.15
N VAL A 271 -22.73 -26.71 19.91
CA VAL A 271 -21.98 -27.94 19.58
C VAL A 271 -20.59 -27.57 19.05
N GLY A 272 -19.71 -27.13 19.95
CA GLY A 272 -18.27 -27.00 19.69
C GLY A 272 -17.90 -25.77 18.87
N ILE A 273 -17.37 -24.76 19.55
CA ILE A 273 -16.73 -23.61 18.90
C ILE A 273 -15.46 -24.11 18.21
N ASP A 274 -15.30 -23.85 16.90
CA ASP A 274 -14.01 -24.02 16.25
C ASP A 274 -13.05 -22.97 16.81
N LEU A 275 -12.14 -23.41 17.70
CA LEU A 275 -11.13 -22.56 18.35
C LEU A 275 -10.26 -21.81 17.34
N THR A 276 -10.16 -22.32 16.11
CA THR A 276 -9.45 -21.68 15.00
C THR A 276 -10.07 -20.32 14.63
N GLU A 277 -11.38 -20.16 14.84
CA GLU A 277 -12.13 -18.93 14.52
C GLU A 277 -11.93 -17.83 15.56
N ILE A 278 -12.03 -18.16 16.86
CA ILE A 278 -11.66 -17.23 17.95
C ILE A 278 -10.18 -16.86 17.84
N GLN A 279 -9.32 -17.81 17.45
CA GLN A 279 -7.89 -17.59 17.27
C GLN A 279 -7.58 -16.66 16.09
N ASN A 280 -8.31 -16.72 14.98
CA ASN A 280 -8.18 -15.78 13.86
C ASN A 280 -8.57 -14.35 14.27
N VAL A 281 -9.58 -14.20 15.12
CA VAL A 281 -9.98 -12.89 15.67
C VAL A 281 -8.86 -12.29 16.53
N VAL A 282 -8.28 -13.09 17.43
CA VAL A 282 -7.19 -12.64 18.33
C VAL A 282 -5.89 -12.37 17.58
N THR A 283 -5.50 -13.26 16.65
CA THR A 283 -4.24 -13.15 15.89
C THR A 283 -4.25 -11.96 14.94
N ASN A 284 -5.38 -11.68 14.27
CA ASN A 284 -5.51 -10.53 13.38
C ASN A 284 -5.69 -9.21 14.12
N ALA A 285 -6.25 -9.23 15.35
CA ALA A 285 -6.31 -8.05 16.21
C ALA A 285 -4.93 -7.67 16.78
N GLY A 286 -4.11 -8.66 17.15
CA GLY A 286 -2.80 -8.46 17.80
C GLY A 286 -1.69 -7.87 16.92
N GLY A 287 -1.85 -7.81 15.60
CA GLY A 287 -0.82 -7.25 14.71
C GLY A 287 -0.67 -5.72 14.79
N GLU A 288 -1.78 -5.00 14.95
CA GLU A 288 -1.83 -3.53 14.94
C GLU A 288 -2.40 -2.91 16.22
N TRP A 289 -3.16 -3.65 17.05
CA TRP A 289 -3.70 -3.12 18.32
C TRP A 289 -2.63 -2.89 19.40
N CYS A 290 -1.45 -3.49 19.24
CA CYS A 290 -0.41 -3.62 20.27
C CYS A 290 0.55 -2.43 20.44
N GLN A 291 0.28 -1.26 19.84
CA GLN A 291 1.19 -0.11 19.96
C GLN A 291 0.69 1.04 20.87
N SER A 292 -0.50 0.97 21.50
CA SER A 292 -1.08 2.17 22.16
C SER A 292 -1.81 2.02 23.51
N LEU A 293 -1.75 0.90 24.22
CA LEU A 293 -2.44 0.74 25.52
C LEU A 293 -1.61 -0.04 26.56
N ASP A 294 -2.03 0.04 27.83
CA ASP A 294 -1.52 -0.73 28.97
C ASP A 294 -1.71 -2.24 28.73
N GLN A 295 -0.70 -2.80 28.05
CA GLN A 295 -0.62 -4.11 27.41
C GLN A 295 -0.90 -5.25 28.39
N GLU A 296 -0.41 -5.10 29.63
CA GLU A 296 -0.31 -6.18 30.60
C GLU A 296 -1.68 -6.65 31.10
N SER A 297 -2.62 -5.72 31.32
CA SER A 297 -3.95 -6.04 31.85
C SER A 297 -4.89 -6.64 30.81
N PHE A 298 -4.82 -6.19 29.55
CA PHE A 298 -5.66 -6.71 28.45
C PHE A 298 -5.25 -8.12 28.07
N ASP A 299 -3.95 -8.32 27.88
CA ASP A 299 -3.41 -9.63 27.51
C ASP A 299 -3.68 -10.61 28.65
N GLN A 300 -3.43 -10.27 29.93
CA GLN A 300 -3.71 -11.16 31.06
C GLN A 300 -5.18 -11.57 31.17
N LEU A 301 -6.14 -10.65 31.04
CA LEU A 301 -7.58 -10.96 31.20
C LEU A 301 -8.13 -11.80 30.04
N VAL A 302 -7.79 -11.43 28.81
CA VAL A 302 -8.24 -12.16 27.61
C VAL A 302 -7.57 -13.54 27.56
N LEU A 303 -6.28 -13.62 27.87
CA LEU A 303 -5.54 -14.87 27.93
C LEU A 303 -6.04 -15.77 29.05
N MET A 304 -6.26 -15.27 30.27
CA MET A 304 -6.80 -16.08 31.37
C MET A 304 -8.18 -16.65 31.04
N GLU A 305 -9.05 -15.88 30.37
CA GLU A 305 -10.39 -16.33 30.04
C GLU A 305 -10.41 -17.31 28.86
N ILE A 306 -9.53 -17.11 27.86
CA ILE A 306 -9.30 -18.10 26.80
C ILE A 306 -8.69 -19.39 27.39
N MET A 307 -7.70 -19.27 28.30
CA MET A 307 -7.03 -20.40 28.95
C MET A 307 -7.95 -21.19 29.87
N LYS A 308 -8.88 -20.53 30.59
CA LYS A 308 -9.91 -21.23 31.41
C LYS A 308 -10.84 -22.11 30.60
N ARG A 309 -11.02 -21.81 29.30
CA ARG A 309 -11.96 -22.52 28.41
C ARG A 309 -11.29 -23.53 27.48
N LEU A 310 -9.95 -23.56 27.45
CA LEU A 310 -9.17 -24.60 26.77
C LEU A 310 -8.99 -25.79 27.73
N GLU A 311 -9.86 -26.80 27.65
CA GLU A 311 -9.77 -27.98 28.52
C GLU A 311 -8.48 -28.80 28.26
N PRO A 312 -7.83 -29.35 29.31
CA PRO A 312 -6.70 -30.26 29.15
C PRO A 312 -7.15 -31.55 28.45
N GLY A 313 -6.76 -31.72 27.18
CA GLY A 313 -7.09 -32.92 26.39
C GLY A 313 -7.63 -32.68 24.99
N SER A 314 -7.81 -31.43 24.55
CA SER A 314 -8.22 -31.13 23.16
C SER A 314 -7.13 -31.63 22.18
N ASN A 315 -7.38 -32.78 21.55
CA ASN A 315 -6.43 -33.49 20.69
C ASN A 315 -6.41 -32.90 19.26
N VAL A 316 -6.07 -31.62 19.14
CA VAL A 316 -6.03 -30.91 17.85
C VAL A 316 -4.58 -30.63 17.48
N ASP A 317 -4.23 -31.00 16.24
CA ASP A 317 -2.96 -30.77 15.50
C ASP A 317 -2.49 -29.29 15.42
N SER A 318 -3.15 -28.40 16.17
CA SER A 318 -2.86 -26.99 16.42
C SER A 318 -1.51 -26.70 17.09
N SER A 319 -0.70 -27.71 17.38
CA SER A 319 0.61 -27.58 18.04
C SER A 319 1.58 -26.67 17.25
N TYR A 320 1.54 -26.71 15.91
CA TYR A 320 2.45 -25.92 15.07
C TYR A 320 2.15 -24.41 15.11
N MET A 321 0.88 -24.01 14.99
CA MET A 321 0.48 -22.60 15.00
C MET A 321 0.56 -21.98 16.40
N ARG A 322 0.19 -22.75 17.45
CA ARG A 322 0.38 -22.34 18.86
C ARG A 322 1.85 -22.05 19.14
N MET A 323 2.75 -22.94 18.72
CA MET A 323 4.20 -22.77 18.92
C MET A 323 4.81 -21.63 18.10
N LYS A 324 4.32 -21.36 16.89
CA LYS A 324 4.95 -20.37 16.00
C LYS A 324 4.55 -18.92 16.28
N TYR A 325 3.32 -18.67 16.73
CA TYR A 325 2.78 -17.30 16.83
C TYR A 325 2.40 -16.89 18.25
N PHE A 326 1.84 -17.81 19.04
CA PHE A 326 1.27 -17.49 20.34
C PHE A 326 2.30 -17.58 21.49
N ILE A 327 3.03 -18.69 21.56
CA ILE A 327 4.06 -18.90 22.59
C ILE A 327 5.15 -17.81 22.56
N PRO A 328 5.71 -17.38 21.41
CA PRO A 328 6.70 -16.30 21.38
C PRO A 328 6.16 -14.99 21.99
N HIS A 329 4.85 -14.72 21.87
CA HIS A 329 4.24 -13.54 22.46
C HIS A 329 4.12 -13.66 23.98
N LEU A 330 3.66 -14.81 24.48
CA LEU A 330 3.63 -15.09 25.92
C LEU A 330 5.01 -15.00 26.57
N VAL A 331 6.03 -15.52 25.88
CA VAL A 331 7.43 -15.44 26.32
C VAL A 331 7.85 -13.97 26.41
N LYS A 332 7.55 -13.14 25.40
CA LYS A 332 7.88 -11.70 25.40
C LYS A 332 7.16 -10.91 26.51
N LEU A 333 6.00 -11.37 26.97
CA LEU A 333 5.24 -10.74 28.06
C LEU A 333 5.88 -10.96 29.45
N GLY A 334 6.95 -11.76 29.58
CA GLY A 334 7.67 -11.87 30.85
C GLY A 334 6.98 -12.72 31.94
N LEU A 335 5.86 -13.39 31.63
CA LEU A 335 5.03 -14.06 32.64
C LEU A 335 5.62 -15.40 33.11
N VAL A 336 6.42 -15.37 34.17
CA VAL A 336 7.10 -16.55 34.74
C VAL A 336 6.13 -17.66 35.15
N ASP A 337 4.95 -17.31 35.67
CA ASP A 337 3.96 -18.30 36.14
C ASP A 337 3.36 -19.14 35.00
N THR A 338 3.48 -18.69 33.74
CA THR A 338 2.97 -19.43 32.57
C THR A 338 3.94 -20.49 32.05
N ILE A 339 5.18 -20.52 32.57
CA ILE A 339 6.26 -21.39 32.08
C ILE A 339 5.93 -22.88 32.19
N PRO A 340 5.44 -23.42 33.33
CA PRO A 340 5.07 -24.84 33.43
C PRO A 340 4.05 -25.24 32.37
N PHE A 341 3.02 -24.40 32.16
CA PHE A 341 2.00 -24.63 31.15
C PHE A 341 2.58 -24.63 29.73
N ILE A 342 3.41 -23.63 29.39
CA ILE A 342 4.03 -23.53 28.06
C ILE A 342 4.90 -24.76 27.77
N ILE A 343 5.65 -25.24 28.76
CA ILE A 343 6.56 -26.39 28.61
C ILE A 343 5.76 -27.70 28.54
N ASP A 344 4.79 -27.91 29.44
CA ASP A 344 3.97 -29.13 29.53
C ASP A 344 3.09 -29.36 28.30
N GLN A 345 2.61 -28.29 27.67
CA GLN A 345 1.79 -28.37 26.46
C GLN A 345 2.63 -28.63 25.20
N SER A 346 3.96 -28.68 25.31
CA SER A 346 4.85 -28.95 24.20
C SER A 346 5.40 -30.37 24.26
N THR A 347 5.27 -31.10 23.17
CA THR A 347 5.90 -32.43 23.03
C THR A 347 7.34 -32.35 22.51
N ASN A 348 7.86 -31.15 22.24
CA ASN A 348 9.16 -30.91 21.61
C ASN A 348 9.97 -29.85 22.38
N SER A 349 11.30 -29.87 22.25
CA SER A 349 12.25 -28.92 22.86
C SER A 349 12.15 -27.46 22.37
N LYS A 350 11.10 -27.12 21.60
CA LYS A 350 10.91 -25.80 20.97
C LYS A 350 10.55 -24.67 21.94
N PRO A 351 9.80 -24.85 23.04
CA PRO A 351 9.52 -23.71 23.91
C PRO A 351 10.76 -23.19 24.62
N PHE A 352 11.70 -24.07 25.00
CA PHE A 352 12.95 -23.63 25.60
C PHE A 352 13.77 -22.76 24.64
N GLN A 353 13.80 -23.14 23.35
CA GLN A 353 14.39 -22.33 22.28
C GLN A 353 13.74 -20.94 22.21
N LEU A 354 12.41 -20.85 22.34
CA LEU A 354 11.69 -19.56 22.33
C LEU A 354 12.00 -18.71 23.57
N PHE A 355 12.15 -19.32 24.75
CA PHE A 355 12.62 -18.61 25.95
C PHE A 355 14.04 -18.06 25.75
N CYS A 356 14.94 -18.83 25.13
CA CYS A 356 16.29 -18.36 24.81
C CYS A 356 16.27 -17.21 23.79
N GLN A 357 15.42 -17.30 22.77
CA GLN A 357 15.33 -16.32 21.69
C GLN A 357 14.61 -15.02 22.09
N TYR A 358 13.58 -15.10 22.95
CA TYR A 358 12.68 -13.97 23.23
C TYR A 358 12.43 -13.68 24.71
N GLY A 359 12.80 -14.58 25.63
CA GLY A 359 12.51 -14.44 27.06
C GLY A 359 13.52 -13.60 27.83
N THR A 360 13.21 -13.30 29.08
CA THR A 360 14.14 -12.70 30.04
C THR A 360 15.03 -13.77 30.69
N LEU A 361 16.15 -13.37 31.30
CA LEU A 361 17.01 -14.30 32.03
C LEU A 361 16.24 -15.08 33.12
N ASP A 362 15.32 -14.43 33.83
CA ASP A 362 14.54 -15.06 34.89
C ASP A 362 13.55 -16.09 34.35
N GLN A 363 12.97 -15.85 33.17
CA GLN A 363 12.17 -16.86 32.48
C GLN A 363 13.02 -18.04 32.01
N VAL A 364 14.24 -17.79 31.51
CA VAL A 364 15.17 -18.88 31.12
C VAL A 364 15.59 -19.69 32.33
N ARG A 365 15.87 -19.06 33.48
CA ARG A 365 16.16 -19.74 34.75
C ARG A 365 15.01 -20.62 35.21
N ALA A 366 13.81 -20.04 35.30
CA ALA A 366 12.61 -20.78 35.69
C ALA A 366 12.31 -21.93 34.72
N ALA A 367 12.53 -21.72 33.41
CA ALA A 367 12.40 -22.78 32.41
C ALA A 367 13.45 -23.88 32.60
N ILE A 368 14.72 -23.54 32.90
CA ILE A 368 15.78 -24.51 33.19
C ILE A 368 15.44 -25.31 34.45
N ASP A 369 15.07 -24.64 35.54
CA ASP A 369 14.69 -25.29 36.82
C ASP A 369 13.52 -26.25 36.62
N TYR A 370 12.54 -25.87 35.79
CA TYR A 370 11.43 -26.74 35.41
C TYR A 370 11.89 -27.95 34.57
N ILE A 371 12.79 -27.71 33.60
CA ILE A 371 13.31 -28.73 32.68
C ILE A 371 14.33 -29.67 33.33
N GLN A 372 14.93 -29.35 34.48
CA GLN A 372 15.91 -30.21 35.16
C GLN A 372 15.38 -31.65 35.41
N GLY A 373 14.06 -31.86 35.45
CA GLY A 373 13.43 -33.18 35.47
C GLY A 373 13.49 -33.99 34.17
N ASN A 374 13.80 -33.37 33.02
CA ASN A 374 13.86 -34.00 31.69
C ASN A 374 14.90 -33.34 30.76
N PRO A 375 16.19 -33.76 30.83
CA PRO A 375 17.28 -33.19 30.02
C PRO A 375 17.10 -33.30 28.50
N SER A 376 16.20 -34.17 28.01
CA SER A 376 15.93 -34.31 26.57
C SER A 376 15.27 -33.07 25.94
N LEU A 377 14.70 -32.19 26.76
CA LEU A 377 14.11 -30.92 26.33
C LEU A 377 15.14 -29.79 26.14
N LEU A 378 16.38 -29.98 26.63
CA LEU A 378 17.49 -29.06 26.35
C LEU A 378 18.01 -29.32 24.94
N HIS A 379 17.70 -28.42 24.02
CA HIS A 379 18.18 -28.49 22.64
C HIS A 379 19.58 -27.89 22.50
N ASN A 380 20.43 -28.50 21.67
CA ASN A 380 21.83 -28.08 21.47
C ASN A 380 21.98 -26.61 21.01
N ASN A 381 21.01 -26.09 20.25
CA ASN A 381 21.04 -24.71 19.71
C ASN A 381 20.51 -23.59 20.65
N ALA A 382 20.30 -23.86 21.95
CA ALA A 382 19.78 -22.83 22.87
C ALA A 382 20.73 -21.61 22.99
N VAL A 383 22.04 -21.87 23.00
CA VAL A 383 23.08 -20.83 23.04
C VAL A 383 23.06 -20.00 21.76
N GLY A 384 22.91 -20.63 20.58
CA GLY A 384 22.87 -19.92 19.31
C GLY A 384 21.67 -18.98 19.20
N LEU A 385 20.48 -19.42 19.61
CA LEU A 385 19.27 -18.58 19.62
C LEU A 385 19.35 -17.42 20.62
N ALA A 386 20.04 -17.60 21.74
CA ALA A 386 20.31 -16.51 22.68
C ALA A 386 21.28 -15.48 22.09
N LEU A 387 22.33 -15.94 21.40
CA LEU A 387 23.33 -15.08 20.75
C LEU A 387 22.82 -14.38 19.49
N GLU A 388 21.76 -14.91 18.85
CA GLU A 388 21.04 -14.25 17.76
C GLU A 388 20.33 -12.96 18.18
N ARG A 389 20.11 -12.77 19.48
CA ARG A 389 19.51 -11.55 20.00
C ARG A 389 20.46 -10.38 19.82
N ARG A 390 19.89 -9.24 19.45
CA ARG A 390 20.62 -7.97 19.28
C ARG A 390 20.66 -7.14 20.56
N ASP A 391 20.53 -7.79 21.72
CA ASP A 391 20.50 -7.16 23.05
C ASP A 391 21.53 -7.79 23.99
N THR A 392 21.87 -7.08 25.07
CA THR A 392 22.79 -7.56 26.11
C THR A 392 22.22 -8.74 26.89
N GLU A 393 20.88 -8.84 26.96
CA GLU A 393 20.16 -9.93 27.63
C GLU A 393 20.51 -11.29 26.99
N GLY A 394 20.55 -11.36 25.65
CA GLY A 394 20.92 -12.58 24.93
C GLY A 394 22.32 -13.10 25.27
N LEU A 395 23.29 -12.20 25.41
CA LEU A 395 24.64 -12.55 25.85
C LEU A 395 24.66 -13.06 27.30
N VAL A 396 23.91 -12.43 28.20
CA VAL A 396 23.79 -12.87 29.59
C VAL A 396 23.12 -14.24 29.67
N ILE A 397 22.06 -14.47 28.89
CA ILE A 397 21.38 -15.75 28.75
C ILE A 397 22.35 -16.82 28.21
N ALA A 398 23.08 -16.52 27.15
CA ALA A 398 24.06 -17.44 26.56
C ALA A 398 25.15 -17.84 27.57
N LYS A 399 25.69 -16.86 28.29
CA LYS A 399 26.68 -17.09 29.35
C LYS A 399 26.11 -17.93 30.49
N TYR A 400 24.89 -17.63 30.93
CA TYR A 400 24.20 -18.41 31.95
C TYR A 400 24.00 -19.88 31.51
N ILE A 401 23.52 -20.10 30.28
CA ILE A 401 23.32 -21.45 29.72
C ILE A 401 24.65 -22.22 29.67
N LEU A 402 25.76 -21.57 29.31
CA LEU A 402 27.09 -22.19 29.23
C LEU A 402 27.71 -22.48 30.60
N ASP A 403 27.51 -21.59 31.58
CA ASP A 403 28.04 -21.73 32.94
C ASP A 403 27.24 -22.75 33.78
N ASP A 404 25.91 -22.76 33.66
CA ASP A 404 24.99 -23.52 34.53
C ASP A 404 24.82 -24.99 34.08
N LEU A 405 24.68 -25.24 32.77
CA LEU A 405 24.19 -26.54 32.29
C LEU A 405 25.28 -27.62 32.12
N ARG A 406 26.54 -27.36 32.47
CA ARG A 406 27.68 -28.28 32.18
C ARG A 406 27.68 -28.78 30.72
N LEU A 407 27.08 -28.02 29.79
CA LEU A 407 26.94 -28.36 28.37
C LEU A 407 28.27 -28.30 27.61
N ARG A 408 29.38 -27.98 28.29
CA ARG A 408 30.75 -27.96 27.76
C ARG A 408 31.15 -29.21 26.96
N ALA A 409 30.48 -30.35 27.18
CA ALA A 409 30.84 -31.62 26.55
C ALA A 409 30.09 -31.95 25.23
N LYS A 410 29.11 -31.14 24.76
CA LYS A 410 28.22 -31.53 23.64
C LYS A 410 27.98 -30.51 22.54
N LEU A 411 28.53 -29.31 22.60
CA LEU A 411 28.49 -28.38 21.47
C LEU A 411 29.48 -28.89 20.42
N SER A 412 29.01 -29.81 19.58
CA SER A 412 29.84 -30.48 18.58
C SER A 412 30.24 -29.49 17.49
N ASN A 413 31.45 -29.64 16.94
CA ASN A 413 32.01 -28.85 15.81
C ASN A 413 31.18 -28.91 14.49
N ASN A 414 29.98 -29.46 14.53
CA ASN A 414 29.05 -29.61 13.41
C ASN A 414 27.77 -28.77 13.54
N ASP A 415 27.55 -28.05 14.64
CA ASP A 415 26.43 -27.11 14.73
C ASP A 415 26.77 -25.84 13.93
N SER A 416 26.45 -25.91 12.63
CA SER A 416 26.61 -24.83 11.67
C SER A 416 25.90 -23.55 12.12
N ALA A 417 26.65 -22.44 12.13
CA ALA A 417 26.21 -21.04 12.15
C ALA A 417 25.58 -20.52 13.46
N TYR A 418 26.42 -20.17 14.43
CA TYR A 418 26.08 -19.08 15.34
C TYR A 418 25.96 -17.79 14.54
N LYS A 419 24.82 -17.09 14.64
CA LYS A 419 24.60 -15.77 14.03
C LYS A 419 24.63 -14.70 15.11
N PRO A 420 25.80 -14.26 15.58
CA PRO A 420 25.86 -13.25 16.64
C PRO A 420 25.13 -11.99 16.20
N GLY A 421 24.13 -11.58 17.00
CA GLY A 421 23.36 -10.37 16.77
C GLY A 421 24.13 -9.08 17.10
N THR A 422 25.23 -9.19 17.86
CA THR A 422 26.05 -8.07 18.35
C THR A 422 27.54 -8.41 18.34
N MET A 423 28.38 -7.37 18.33
CA MET A 423 29.84 -7.50 18.35
C MET A 423 30.31 -8.20 19.64
N GLU A 424 29.66 -7.91 20.76
CA GLU A 424 29.94 -8.54 22.05
C GLU A 424 29.63 -10.04 22.03
N SER A 425 28.56 -10.46 21.35
CA SER A 425 28.25 -11.87 21.13
C SER A 425 29.33 -12.57 20.30
N LEU A 426 29.86 -11.91 19.26
CA LEU A 426 30.95 -12.44 18.45
C LEU A 426 32.26 -12.57 19.26
N VAL A 427 32.64 -11.53 19.99
CA VAL A 427 33.80 -11.55 20.90
C VAL A 427 33.66 -12.66 21.94
N PHE A 428 32.46 -12.83 22.50
CA PHE A 428 32.17 -13.88 23.46
C PHE A 428 32.32 -15.28 22.86
N ILE A 429 31.78 -15.51 21.65
CA ILE A 429 31.98 -16.78 20.93
C ILE A 429 33.48 -17.02 20.74
N TYR A 430 34.23 -16.03 20.25
CA TYR A 430 35.66 -16.16 20.00
C TYR A 430 36.47 -16.46 21.28
N GLN A 431 36.17 -15.77 22.38
CA GLN A 431 36.83 -16.00 23.67
C GLN A 431 36.51 -17.39 24.25
N TYR A 432 35.33 -17.93 23.96
CA TYR A 432 34.86 -19.19 24.52
C TYR A 432 35.27 -20.41 23.69
N TYR A 433 35.40 -20.25 22.37
CA TYR A 433 35.84 -21.30 21.44
C TYR A 433 37.24 -20.94 20.92
N GLU A 434 38.29 -21.44 21.59
CA GLU A 434 39.71 -21.12 21.32
C GLU A 434 40.16 -21.23 19.84
N HIS A 435 39.39 -21.91 18.98
CA HIS A 435 39.63 -22.00 17.54
C HIS A 435 38.31 -21.97 16.76
N LEU A 436 38.07 -20.87 16.05
CA LEU A 436 36.89 -20.66 15.21
C LEU A 436 37.21 -21.08 13.75
N ASP A 437 37.73 -22.30 13.59
CA ASP A 437 38.30 -22.80 12.32
C ASP A 437 37.26 -23.09 11.22
N ARG A 438 35.97 -22.81 11.45
CA ARG A 438 34.91 -23.10 10.48
C ARG A 438 33.98 -21.92 10.23
N VAL A 439 33.92 -21.61 8.93
CA VAL A 439 33.09 -20.66 8.20
C VAL A 439 31.77 -20.36 8.91
N ILE A 440 31.67 -19.11 9.35
CA ILE A 440 30.39 -18.53 9.72
C ILE A 440 29.77 -17.92 8.47
N ASP A 441 28.47 -18.13 8.28
CA ASP A 441 27.67 -17.44 7.27
C ASP A 441 27.71 -15.92 7.52
N ALA A 442 28.69 -15.25 6.90
CA ALA A 442 29.00 -13.84 7.13
C ALA A 442 27.91 -12.87 6.62
N ASN A 443 26.80 -13.37 6.06
CA ASN A 443 25.72 -12.58 5.47
C ASN A 443 25.03 -11.64 6.47
N TRP A 444 25.29 -11.84 7.76
CA TRP A 444 24.64 -11.13 8.86
C TRP A 444 25.57 -10.18 9.62
N TYR A 445 26.83 -10.05 9.18
CA TYR A 445 27.86 -9.32 9.91
C TYR A 445 27.98 -7.86 9.53
N THR A 446 28.19 -7.04 10.56
CA THR A 446 28.61 -5.64 10.38
C THR A 446 30.07 -5.59 9.95
N LEU A 447 30.50 -4.45 9.40
CA LEU A 447 31.89 -4.22 9.04
C LEU A 447 32.86 -4.46 10.22
N GLU A 448 32.48 -4.01 11.41
CA GLU A 448 33.27 -4.20 12.65
C GLU A 448 33.44 -5.68 13.00
N MET A 449 32.40 -6.49 12.80
CA MET A 449 32.46 -7.94 13.02
C MET A 449 33.38 -8.63 12.00
N LEU A 450 33.31 -8.24 10.73
CA LEU A 450 34.18 -8.78 9.68
C LEU A 450 35.65 -8.39 9.94
N GLN A 451 35.90 -7.15 10.34
CA GLN A 451 37.23 -6.69 10.70
C GLN A 451 37.76 -7.46 11.91
N PHE A 452 36.95 -7.69 12.94
CA PHE A 452 37.34 -8.51 14.09
C PHE A 452 37.68 -9.94 13.71
N ILE A 453 36.88 -10.59 12.85
CA ILE A 453 37.16 -11.95 12.38
C ILE A 453 38.49 -11.98 11.60
N SER A 454 38.72 -10.98 10.75
CA SER A 454 39.96 -10.83 9.99
C SER A 454 41.18 -10.61 10.87
N ASP A 455 41.07 -9.78 11.92
CA ASP A 455 42.16 -9.49 12.86
C ASP A 455 42.56 -10.72 13.72
N HIS A 456 41.75 -11.79 13.66
CA HIS A 456 41.87 -13.00 14.48
C HIS A 456 42.03 -14.28 13.64
N ASP A 457 42.59 -14.16 12.42
CA ASP A 457 42.91 -15.25 11.49
C ASP A 457 41.71 -16.10 11.01
N GLY A 458 40.48 -15.57 11.06
CA GLY A 458 39.29 -16.27 10.57
C GLY A 458 39.13 -16.19 9.04
N GLU A 459 38.88 -17.32 8.37
CA GLU A 459 38.52 -17.34 6.94
C GLU A 459 37.09 -16.81 6.72
N ILE A 460 36.94 -15.76 5.91
CA ILE A 460 35.65 -15.17 5.55
C ILE A 460 35.25 -15.67 4.15
N GLU A 461 34.15 -16.43 4.04
CA GLU A 461 33.51 -16.73 2.75
C GLU A 461 32.74 -15.47 2.27
N GLY A 462 33.49 -14.47 1.80
CA GLY A 462 33.09 -13.06 1.68
C GLY A 462 32.23 -12.67 0.46
N MET A 463 31.92 -13.62 -0.44
CA MET A 463 31.35 -13.31 -1.75
C MET A 463 29.95 -12.69 -1.68
N GLU A 464 29.10 -13.20 -0.81
CA GLU A 464 27.72 -12.72 -0.71
C GLU A 464 27.64 -11.40 0.07
N GLN A 465 28.55 -11.16 1.01
CA GLN A 465 28.69 -9.87 1.70
C GLN A 465 29.28 -8.82 0.77
N LEU A 466 30.22 -9.20 -0.10
CA LEU A 466 30.73 -8.30 -1.13
C LEU A 466 29.60 -7.90 -2.08
N LYS A 467 28.78 -8.86 -2.54
CA LYS A 467 27.57 -8.55 -3.33
C LYS A 467 26.58 -7.68 -2.56
N GLN A 468 26.31 -7.97 -1.29
CA GLN A 468 25.40 -7.20 -0.45
C GLN A 468 25.93 -5.78 -0.17
N ALA A 469 27.23 -5.62 0.06
CA ALA A 469 27.89 -4.32 0.23
C ALA A 469 27.81 -3.52 -1.07
N ILE A 470 28.03 -4.17 -2.22
CA ILE A 470 27.81 -3.57 -3.54
C ILE A 470 26.34 -3.19 -3.75
N TRP A 471 25.38 -4.03 -3.34
CA TRP A 471 23.94 -3.75 -3.43
C TRP A 471 23.56 -2.51 -2.65
N ASN A 472 24.11 -2.40 -1.43
CA ASN A 472 23.87 -1.31 -0.50
C ASN A 472 24.71 -0.06 -0.82
N ASN A 473 25.60 -0.15 -1.82
CA ASN A 473 26.59 0.87 -2.16
C ASN A 473 27.48 1.29 -0.96
N ASP A 474 27.80 0.33 -0.09
CA ASP A 474 28.68 0.52 1.08
C ASP A 474 30.14 0.29 0.67
N LEU A 475 30.75 1.35 0.15
CA LEU A 475 32.11 1.32 -0.41
C LEU A 475 33.18 1.07 0.64
N GLN A 476 32.94 1.43 1.90
CA GLN A 476 33.87 1.14 2.98
C GLN A 476 33.90 -0.36 3.23
N SER A 477 32.73 -1.01 3.32
CA SER A 477 32.64 -2.46 3.44
C SER A 477 33.20 -3.18 2.22
N VAL A 478 32.92 -2.69 0.99
CA VAL A 478 33.54 -3.23 -0.22
C VAL A 478 35.07 -3.17 -0.14
N GLY A 479 35.64 -2.03 0.25
CA GLY A 479 37.09 -1.85 0.40
C GLY A 479 37.69 -2.78 1.46
N THR A 480 37.12 -2.81 2.67
CA THR A 480 37.60 -3.67 3.76
C THR A 480 37.48 -5.15 3.43
N ILE A 481 36.37 -5.57 2.81
CA ILE A 481 36.18 -6.95 2.37
C ILE A 481 37.27 -7.29 1.33
N LEU A 482 37.46 -6.45 0.31
CA LEU A 482 38.51 -6.66 -0.71
C LEU A 482 39.94 -6.64 -0.13
N ASP A 483 40.21 -5.87 0.91
CA ASP A 483 41.52 -5.77 1.56
C ASP A 483 41.87 -6.98 2.43
N ASN A 484 40.85 -7.60 3.05
CA ASN A 484 41.02 -8.69 4.01
C ASN A 484 40.86 -10.08 3.38
N LEU A 485 40.26 -10.17 2.21
CA LEU A 485 40.15 -11.45 1.53
C LEU A 485 41.51 -11.83 0.92
N HIS A 486 42.05 -12.98 1.29
CA HIS A 486 43.06 -13.74 0.52
C HIS A 486 42.46 -14.27 -0.81
N PHE A 487 41.72 -13.41 -1.52
CA PHE A 487 40.67 -13.71 -2.49
C PHE A 487 41.21 -14.29 -3.80
N PHE A 488 42.47 -13.98 -4.13
CA PHE A 488 43.04 -14.23 -5.45
C PHE A 488 43.36 -15.69 -5.76
N GLU A 489 43.58 -16.53 -4.74
CA GLU A 489 43.88 -17.95 -4.99
C GLU A 489 42.63 -18.82 -5.10
N LEU A 490 41.45 -18.33 -4.66
CA LEU A 490 40.24 -19.13 -4.49
C LEU A 490 39.10 -18.78 -5.44
N ILE A 491 39.10 -17.60 -6.05
CA ILE A 491 38.09 -17.27 -7.05
C ILE A 491 38.40 -18.00 -8.35
N THR A 492 37.60 -19.04 -8.63
CA THR A 492 37.48 -19.54 -9.99
C THR A 492 36.95 -18.43 -10.90
N GLU A 493 37.38 -18.36 -12.16
CA GLU A 493 36.94 -17.36 -13.16
C GLU A 493 35.41 -17.11 -13.10
N ALA A 494 34.60 -18.15 -12.82
CA ALA A 494 33.14 -18.08 -12.69
C ALA A 494 32.60 -17.18 -11.55
N GLN A 495 33.31 -17.07 -10.42
CA GLN A 495 32.86 -16.29 -9.26
C GLN A 495 33.22 -14.80 -9.42
N GLU A 496 34.36 -14.48 -10.01
CA GLU A 496 34.84 -13.12 -10.32
C GLU A 496 33.85 -12.36 -11.20
N HIS A 497 33.32 -13.05 -12.22
CA HIS A 497 32.29 -12.50 -13.11
C HIS A 497 31.05 -12.02 -12.33
N SER A 498 30.64 -12.74 -11.28
CA SER A 498 29.39 -12.45 -10.55
C SER A 498 29.44 -11.17 -9.72
N VAL A 499 30.61 -10.72 -9.26
CA VAL A 499 30.76 -9.55 -8.37
C VAL A 499 30.82 -8.26 -9.17
N ILE A 500 31.63 -8.24 -10.24
CA ILE A 500 31.67 -7.09 -11.15
C ILE A 500 30.33 -6.95 -11.86
N GLU A 501 29.68 -8.07 -12.21
CA GLU A 501 28.30 -8.05 -12.74
C GLU A 501 27.36 -7.33 -11.80
N TYR A 502 27.40 -7.69 -10.53
CA TYR A 502 26.58 -7.06 -9.52
C TYR A 502 26.84 -5.56 -9.39
N ALA A 503 28.11 -5.14 -9.40
CA ALA A 503 28.48 -3.74 -9.30
C ALA A 503 28.07 -2.92 -10.53
N VAL A 504 28.19 -3.51 -11.72
CA VAL A 504 27.77 -2.91 -12.99
C VAL A 504 26.24 -2.82 -13.07
N THR A 505 25.52 -3.89 -12.75
CA THR A 505 24.05 -3.89 -12.71
C THR A 505 23.50 -2.87 -11.71
N LYS A 506 24.24 -2.62 -10.61
CA LYS A 506 23.91 -1.55 -9.65
C LYS A 506 24.28 -0.15 -10.12
N GLY A 507 25.11 -0.02 -11.15
CA GLY A 507 25.65 1.26 -11.61
C GLY A 507 26.60 1.91 -10.59
N SER A 508 27.21 1.15 -9.69
CA SER A 508 28.14 1.70 -8.68
C SER A 508 29.55 1.81 -9.25
N LEU A 509 29.89 2.99 -9.79
CA LEU A 509 31.22 3.24 -10.36
C LEU A 509 32.34 3.06 -9.35
N GLN A 510 32.11 3.50 -8.12
CA GLN A 510 33.13 3.42 -7.07
C GLN A 510 33.37 1.98 -6.64
N ALA A 511 32.33 1.13 -6.59
CA ALA A 511 32.51 -0.29 -6.33
C ALA A 511 33.26 -0.95 -7.49
N VAL A 512 32.90 -0.66 -8.75
CA VAL A 512 33.64 -1.19 -9.92
C VAL A 512 35.10 -0.74 -9.90
N LYS A 513 35.39 0.53 -9.58
CA LYS A 513 36.77 1.03 -9.42
C LYS A 513 37.52 0.31 -8.31
N ALA A 514 36.91 0.18 -7.12
CA ALA A 514 37.53 -0.51 -5.99
C ALA A 514 37.83 -1.98 -6.32
N ILE A 515 36.89 -2.67 -6.97
CA ILE A 515 37.09 -4.05 -7.44
C ILE A 515 38.23 -4.08 -8.46
N ILE A 516 38.24 -3.23 -9.48
CA ILE A 516 39.29 -3.23 -10.52
C ILE A 516 40.68 -2.83 -9.97
N GLU A 517 40.74 -1.89 -9.03
CA GLU A 517 42.00 -1.47 -8.38
C GLU A 517 42.60 -2.57 -7.52
N LYS A 518 41.75 -3.39 -6.90
CA LYS A 518 42.16 -4.49 -6.02
C LYS A 518 42.31 -5.81 -6.75
N CYS A 519 41.59 -6.04 -7.85
CA CYS A 519 41.66 -7.22 -8.72
C CYS A 519 42.81 -7.11 -9.75
N ASP A 520 43.23 -8.24 -10.32
CA ASP A 520 44.21 -8.25 -11.41
C ASP A 520 43.57 -7.59 -12.64
N LYS A 521 43.98 -6.34 -12.89
CA LYS A 521 43.52 -5.54 -14.02
C LYS A 521 43.72 -6.27 -15.36
N GLU A 522 44.76 -7.09 -15.49
CA GLU A 522 45.00 -7.89 -16.70
C GLU A 522 44.05 -9.08 -16.78
N ALA A 523 43.67 -9.71 -15.67
CA ALA A 523 42.63 -10.75 -15.65
C ALA A 523 41.26 -10.18 -16.06
N PHE A 524 40.90 -9.00 -15.53
CA PHE A 524 39.66 -8.31 -15.93
C PHE A 524 39.69 -7.90 -17.41
N LYS A 525 40.80 -7.31 -17.88
CA LYS A 525 41.00 -7.04 -19.31
C LYS A 525 40.91 -8.31 -20.13
N LYS A 526 41.55 -9.41 -19.70
CA LYS A 526 41.50 -10.70 -20.38
C LYS A 526 40.07 -11.21 -20.48
N SER A 527 39.28 -11.09 -19.41
CA SER A 527 37.86 -11.47 -19.42
C SER A 527 37.04 -10.64 -20.43
N LEU A 528 37.38 -9.36 -20.62
CA LEU A 528 36.77 -8.49 -21.64
C LEU A 528 37.31 -8.77 -23.05
N LYS A 529 38.55 -9.25 -23.17
CA LYS A 529 39.29 -9.38 -24.42
C LYS A 529 39.14 -10.74 -25.09
N THR A 530 39.08 -11.86 -24.36
CA THR A 530 39.20 -13.20 -24.95
C THR A 530 37.92 -13.60 -25.70
N PRO A 531 37.96 -13.69 -27.03
CA PRO A 531 36.95 -14.38 -27.81
C PRO A 531 37.46 -15.82 -27.96
N ASP A 532 37.51 -16.60 -26.87
CA ASP A 532 37.66 -18.03 -27.11
C ASP A 532 36.33 -18.51 -27.72
N LEU A 533 36.39 -19.18 -28.87
CA LEU A 533 35.22 -19.53 -29.69
C LEU A 533 34.19 -20.42 -28.97
N THR A 534 34.53 -20.87 -27.76
CA THR A 534 33.74 -21.76 -26.90
C THR A 534 33.10 -21.04 -25.70
N THR A 535 33.58 -19.88 -25.29
CA THR A 535 32.99 -19.07 -24.21
C THR A 535 32.41 -17.79 -24.79
N PRO A 536 31.07 -17.57 -24.71
CA PRO A 536 30.47 -16.34 -25.21
C PRO A 536 31.15 -15.15 -24.52
N GLN A 537 31.57 -14.15 -25.31
CA GLN A 537 32.10 -12.89 -24.77
C GLN A 537 31.22 -12.38 -23.62
N PRO A 538 31.75 -11.55 -22.69
CA PRO A 538 30.95 -10.91 -21.64
C PRO A 538 30.04 -9.81 -22.24
N LYS A 539 29.19 -10.21 -23.19
CA LYS A 539 28.05 -9.50 -23.76
C LYS A 539 27.19 -8.91 -22.67
N TRP A 540 27.07 -9.62 -21.55
CA TRP A 540 26.31 -9.20 -20.39
C TRP A 540 26.83 -7.88 -19.79
N VAL A 541 28.15 -7.64 -19.71
CA VAL A 541 28.71 -6.42 -19.08
C VAL A 541 28.22 -5.18 -19.81
N TRP A 542 28.36 -5.19 -21.14
CA TRP A 542 27.95 -4.06 -21.97
C TRP A 542 26.44 -3.86 -21.92
N LYS A 543 25.65 -4.94 -21.89
CA LYS A 543 24.20 -4.88 -21.70
C LYS A 543 23.82 -4.25 -20.35
N GLU A 544 24.47 -4.65 -19.26
CA GLU A 544 24.20 -4.10 -17.93
C GLU A 544 24.64 -2.63 -17.83
N ILE A 545 25.80 -2.26 -18.38
CA ILE A 545 26.22 -0.85 -18.53
C ILE A 545 25.14 -0.06 -19.28
N GLY A 546 24.63 -0.61 -20.39
CA GLY A 546 23.55 -0.01 -21.16
C GLY A 546 22.30 0.23 -20.32
N LYS A 547 21.94 -0.73 -19.46
CA LYS A 547 20.79 -0.62 -18.55
C LYS A 547 20.95 0.47 -17.49
N THR A 548 22.18 0.79 -17.08
CA THR A 548 22.41 1.88 -16.12
C THR A 548 22.00 3.26 -16.67
N GLY A 549 22.04 3.43 -18.00
CA GLY A 549 21.72 4.68 -18.66
C GLY A 549 22.70 5.84 -18.46
N SER A 550 23.77 5.64 -17.70
CA SER A 550 24.71 6.70 -17.37
C SER A 550 25.81 6.81 -18.43
N ILE A 551 25.81 7.92 -19.18
CA ILE A 551 26.88 8.25 -20.13
C ILE A 551 28.23 8.37 -19.41
N GLN A 552 28.25 9.00 -18.24
CA GLN A 552 29.47 9.17 -17.47
C GLN A 552 30.01 7.82 -16.99
N PHE A 553 29.14 6.91 -16.56
CA PHE A 553 29.52 5.55 -16.18
C PHE A 553 30.14 4.79 -17.35
N LEU A 554 29.53 4.88 -18.55
CA LEU A 554 30.13 4.31 -19.76
C LEU A 554 31.51 4.90 -20.04
N ILE A 555 31.66 6.22 -20.01
CA ILE A 555 32.95 6.90 -20.25
C ILE A 555 33.99 6.42 -19.25
N ASP A 556 33.65 6.42 -17.96
CA ASP A 556 34.58 6.05 -16.90
C ASP A 556 34.98 4.57 -17.00
N ILE A 557 34.05 3.66 -17.29
CA ILE A 557 34.37 2.24 -17.50
C ILE A 557 35.28 2.09 -18.73
N VAL A 558 34.98 2.80 -19.81
CA VAL A 558 35.80 2.74 -21.02
C VAL A 558 37.20 3.30 -20.78
N ASP A 559 37.34 4.42 -20.06
CA ASP A 559 38.64 4.99 -19.69
C ASP A 559 39.46 4.01 -18.82
N ILE A 560 38.79 3.33 -17.87
CA ILE A 560 39.42 2.29 -17.04
C ILE A 560 39.90 1.10 -17.90
N CYS A 561 39.09 0.68 -18.87
CA CYS A 561 39.38 -0.50 -19.70
C CYS A 561 40.41 -0.22 -20.80
N LEU A 562 40.41 0.99 -21.37
CA LEU A 562 41.17 1.32 -22.58
C LEU A 562 42.51 2.02 -22.32
N GLU A 563 42.80 2.49 -21.10
CA GLU A 563 44.10 3.09 -20.72
C GLU A 563 44.64 4.14 -21.71
N GLY A 564 43.74 4.91 -22.34
CA GLY A 564 44.10 5.95 -23.31
C GLY A 564 44.09 5.51 -24.78
N GLU A 565 43.71 4.26 -25.10
CA GLU A 565 43.32 3.90 -26.47
C GLU A 565 42.06 4.70 -26.88
N SER A 566 42.05 5.21 -28.12
CA SER A 566 40.92 6.01 -28.59
C SER A 566 39.66 5.15 -28.70
N PHE A 567 38.57 5.63 -28.09
CA PHE A 567 37.26 4.98 -28.06
C PHE A 567 36.82 4.44 -29.44
N ASN A 568 37.11 5.19 -30.51
CA ASN A 568 36.70 4.90 -31.89
C ASN A 568 37.37 3.65 -32.51
N ASN A 569 38.44 3.13 -31.93
CA ASN A 569 39.15 1.94 -32.43
C ASN A 569 38.94 0.69 -31.57
N SER A 570 38.18 0.79 -30.48
CA SER A 570 38.08 -0.32 -29.54
C SER A 570 37.20 -1.44 -30.10
N LYS A 571 37.81 -2.55 -30.52
CA LYS A 571 37.11 -3.82 -30.79
C LYS A 571 36.51 -4.45 -29.52
N PHE A 572 36.68 -3.78 -28.36
CA PHE A 572 36.36 -4.29 -27.03
C PHE A 572 34.93 -3.96 -26.60
N ILE A 573 34.32 -2.89 -27.14
CA ILE A 573 32.96 -2.51 -26.80
C ILE A 573 31.98 -3.26 -27.69
N ASN A 574 31.15 -4.11 -27.07
CA ASN A 574 30.03 -4.71 -27.77
C ASN A 574 28.87 -3.69 -27.85
N PHE A 575 28.91 -2.82 -28.86
CA PHE A 575 27.89 -1.79 -29.06
C PHE A 575 26.48 -2.35 -29.27
N GLU A 576 26.37 -3.57 -29.80
CA GLU A 576 25.08 -4.25 -29.95
C GLU A 576 24.45 -4.52 -28.58
N GLU A 577 25.19 -5.10 -27.64
CA GLU A 577 24.66 -5.38 -26.29
C GLU A 577 24.49 -4.11 -25.47
N LEU A 578 25.40 -3.14 -25.61
CA LEU A 578 25.29 -1.83 -24.97
C LEU A 578 24.00 -1.10 -25.38
N THR A 579 23.73 -1.05 -26.69
CA THR A 579 22.49 -0.43 -27.20
C THR A 579 21.26 -1.26 -26.84
N LYS A 580 21.37 -2.60 -26.76
CA LYS A 580 20.28 -3.46 -26.27
C LYS A 580 19.92 -3.14 -24.83
N GLY A 581 20.90 -3.02 -23.94
CA GLY A 581 20.70 -2.63 -22.55
C GLY A 581 20.11 -1.23 -22.40
N ALA A 582 20.61 -0.28 -23.18
CA ALA A 582 20.10 1.09 -23.20
C ALA A 582 18.66 1.16 -23.74
N SER A 583 18.31 0.31 -24.71
CA SER A 583 16.94 0.15 -25.20
C SER A 583 16.02 -0.45 -24.13
N ILE A 584 16.45 -1.48 -23.39
CA ILE A 584 15.66 -2.10 -22.32
C ILE A 584 15.34 -1.07 -21.22
N SER A 585 16.33 -0.29 -20.80
CA SER A 585 16.19 0.70 -19.72
C SER A 585 15.49 2.00 -20.13
N GLY A 586 15.33 2.27 -21.43
CA GLY A 586 14.78 3.54 -21.89
C GLY A 586 15.74 4.71 -21.78
N SER A 587 17.05 4.43 -21.81
CA SER A 587 18.10 5.42 -21.58
C SER A 587 18.34 6.30 -22.80
N PHE A 588 17.41 7.24 -23.05
CA PHE A 588 17.39 8.09 -24.23
C PHE A 588 18.70 8.85 -24.47
N GLN A 589 19.26 9.48 -23.42
CA GLN A 589 20.50 10.25 -23.53
C GLN A 589 21.69 9.37 -23.94
N LEU A 590 21.79 8.16 -23.36
CA LEU A 590 22.85 7.21 -23.69
C LEU A 590 22.74 6.73 -25.14
N LEU A 591 21.54 6.38 -25.60
CA LEU A 591 21.31 5.98 -27.00
C LEU A 591 21.56 7.13 -27.98
N GLN A 592 21.13 8.35 -27.63
CA GLN A 592 21.42 9.54 -28.41
C GLN A 592 22.94 9.74 -28.53
N TYR A 593 23.67 9.66 -27.42
CA TYR A 593 25.12 9.80 -27.39
C TYR A 593 25.83 8.73 -28.24
N ILE A 594 25.46 7.45 -28.09
CA ILE A 594 26.02 6.35 -28.89
C ILE A 594 25.76 6.57 -30.39
N HIS A 595 24.56 7.04 -30.74
CA HIS A 595 24.17 7.32 -32.12
C HIS A 595 24.93 8.51 -32.71
N GLU A 596 25.01 9.64 -32.00
CA GLU A 596 25.73 10.85 -32.44
C GLU A 596 27.22 10.62 -32.66
N LYS A 597 27.80 9.65 -31.94
CA LYS A 597 29.20 9.23 -32.12
C LYS A 597 29.41 8.26 -33.29
N GLY A 598 28.33 7.79 -33.92
CA GLY A 598 28.39 6.87 -35.06
C GLY A 598 28.82 5.45 -34.68
N TRP A 599 28.73 5.07 -33.40
CA TRP A 599 29.24 3.79 -32.91
C TRP A 599 28.33 2.60 -33.22
N TYR A 600 27.05 2.83 -33.52
CA TYR A 600 26.13 1.75 -33.83
C TYR A 600 25.09 2.18 -34.87
N SER A 601 24.78 1.26 -35.79
CA SER A 601 23.97 1.55 -36.98
C SER A 601 22.58 0.90 -36.96
N GLN A 602 22.35 -0.07 -36.08
CA GLN A 602 21.05 -0.72 -35.90
C GLN A 602 20.45 -0.28 -34.57
N PHE A 603 19.16 -0.43 -34.34
CA PHE A 603 18.58 -0.19 -33.03
C PHE A 603 17.78 -1.43 -32.66
N HIS A 604 17.78 -1.79 -31.38
CA HIS A 604 16.97 -2.90 -30.87
C HIS A 604 15.51 -2.46 -30.73
N LEU A 605 14.86 -2.25 -31.88
CA LEU A 605 13.50 -1.72 -32.00
C LEU A 605 12.48 -2.56 -31.21
N GLN A 606 12.59 -3.88 -31.26
CA GLN A 606 11.73 -4.77 -30.50
C GLN A 606 11.84 -4.51 -28.99
N GLU A 607 13.04 -4.23 -28.47
CA GLU A 607 13.23 -3.98 -27.03
C GLU A 607 12.71 -2.60 -26.61
N LEU A 608 12.79 -1.62 -27.51
CA LEU A 608 12.18 -0.31 -27.29
C LEU A 608 10.66 -0.41 -27.25
N VAL A 609 10.07 -1.23 -28.13
CA VAL A 609 8.64 -1.49 -28.10
C VAL A 609 8.27 -2.27 -26.86
N SER A 610 8.92 -3.39 -26.56
CA SER A 610 8.55 -4.25 -25.43
C SER A 610 8.54 -3.54 -24.07
N HIS A 611 9.36 -2.50 -23.93
CA HIS A 611 9.45 -1.69 -22.70
C HIS A 611 8.79 -0.30 -22.80
N GLY A 612 8.08 0.02 -23.89
CA GLY A 612 7.26 1.24 -23.97
C GLY A 612 8.01 2.55 -24.26
N HIS A 613 9.21 2.51 -24.84
CA HIS A 613 10.10 3.67 -24.98
C HIS A 613 9.84 4.52 -26.24
N ILE A 614 8.64 5.09 -26.34
CA ILE A 614 8.16 5.87 -27.51
C ILE A 614 9.07 7.04 -27.91
N ASN A 615 9.66 7.76 -26.95
CA ASN A 615 10.49 8.94 -27.24
C ASN A 615 11.76 8.55 -28.02
N ILE A 616 12.29 7.37 -27.75
CA ILE A 616 13.47 6.83 -28.43
C ILE A 616 13.10 6.43 -29.85
N LEU A 617 11.95 5.78 -30.04
CA LEU A 617 11.43 5.45 -31.37
C LEU A 617 11.20 6.70 -32.23
N LYS A 618 10.66 7.77 -31.65
CA LYS A 618 10.49 9.08 -32.32
C LYS A 618 11.82 9.66 -32.78
N TYR A 619 12.83 9.64 -31.92
CA TYR A 619 14.17 10.12 -32.25
C TYR A 619 14.85 9.27 -33.33
N ILE A 620 14.78 7.95 -33.23
CA ILE A 620 15.33 7.05 -34.26
C ILE A 620 14.70 7.37 -35.60
N GLN A 621 13.39 7.52 -35.64
CA GLN A 621 12.66 7.86 -36.86
C GLN A 621 13.03 9.25 -37.42
N GLU A 622 13.33 10.24 -36.56
CA GLU A 622 13.79 11.56 -36.99
C GLU A 622 15.20 11.51 -37.61
N LYS A 623 16.13 10.79 -36.99
CA LYS A 623 17.53 10.76 -37.43
C LYS A 623 17.83 9.76 -38.52
N LYS A 624 17.12 8.63 -38.54
CA LYS A 624 17.29 7.55 -39.49
C LYS A 624 15.90 7.00 -39.84
N PRO A 625 15.23 7.55 -40.86
CA PRO A 625 13.93 7.08 -41.30
C PRO A 625 13.98 5.56 -41.48
N LEU A 626 13.15 4.84 -40.72
CA LEU A 626 13.10 3.39 -40.80
C LEU A 626 12.74 3.01 -42.24
N THR A 627 13.57 2.21 -42.91
CA THR A 627 13.26 1.71 -44.25
C THR A 627 11.98 0.89 -44.19
N PHE A 628 11.04 1.24 -45.07
CA PHE A 628 9.65 1.48 -44.66
C PHE A 628 8.77 0.23 -44.48
N GLU A 629 9.13 -0.95 -44.99
CA GLU A 629 8.14 -2.04 -45.09
C GLU A 629 8.28 -3.13 -44.02
N GLN A 630 9.49 -3.64 -43.75
CA GLN A 630 9.63 -4.79 -42.85
C GLN A 630 9.62 -4.41 -41.36
N ASN A 631 10.18 -3.25 -41.01
CA ASN A 631 10.28 -2.83 -39.61
C ASN A 631 8.96 -2.29 -39.06
N TRP A 632 8.16 -1.59 -39.87
CA TRP A 632 6.88 -1.01 -39.43
C TRP A 632 5.84 -2.07 -39.06
N LYS A 633 5.67 -3.09 -39.90
CA LYS A 633 4.78 -4.22 -39.61
C LYS A 633 5.16 -4.90 -38.29
N GLN A 634 6.47 -5.15 -38.09
CA GLN A 634 6.95 -5.79 -36.87
C GLN A 634 6.77 -4.90 -35.64
N LEU A 635 6.99 -3.57 -35.75
CA LEU A 635 6.76 -2.63 -34.66
C LEU A 635 5.29 -2.59 -34.20
N ILE A 636 4.34 -2.63 -35.15
CA ILE A 636 2.90 -2.69 -34.82
C ILE A 636 2.58 -4.02 -34.13
N LEU A 637 3.08 -5.14 -34.67
CA LEU A 637 2.89 -6.48 -34.07
C LEU A 637 3.48 -6.54 -32.65
N ASP A 638 4.71 -6.06 -32.45
CA ASP A 638 5.34 -6.00 -31.14
C ASP A 638 4.57 -5.06 -30.20
N SER A 639 4.05 -3.93 -30.68
CA SER A 639 3.29 -2.99 -29.84
C SER A 639 2.00 -3.64 -29.34
N ILE A 640 1.35 -4.43 -30.18
CA ILE A 640 0.17 -5.23 -29.81
C ILE A 640 0.57 -6.34 -28.84
N ARG A 641 1.65 -7.08 -29.15
CA ARG A 641 2.14 -8.20 -28.37
C ARG A 641 2.52 -7.81 -26.94
N PHE A 642 3.10 -6.62 -26.77
CA PHE A 642 3.54 -6.12 -25.46
C PHE A 642 2.54 -5.13 -24.82
N GLY A 643 1.38 -4.88 -25.45
CA GLY A 643 0.31 -4.03 -24.90
C GLY A 643 0.66 -2.52 -24.84
N GLN A 644 1.48 -2.04 -25.76
CA GLN A 644 2.09 -0.70 -25.72
C GLN A 644 1.27 0.29 -26.54
N LEU A 645 0.14 0.73 -25.96
CA LEU A 645 -0.89 1.53 -26.64
C LEU A 645 -0.38 2.88 -27.14
N ASP A 646 0.49 3.56 -26.39
CA ASP A 646 1.04 4.85 -26.82
C ASP A 646 1.90 4.73 -28.07
N ILE A 647 2.68 3.64 -28.17
CA ILE A 647 3.48 3.34 -29.35
C ILE A 647 2.57 2.95 -30.51
N LEU A 648 1.57 2.11 -30.27
CA LEU A 648 0.59 1.71 -31.27
C LEU A 648 -0.18 2.92 -31.83
N ASP A 649 -0.67 3.80 -30.96
CA ASP A 649 -1.35 5.04 -31.32
C ASP A 649 -0.45 5.96 -32.13
N TRP A 650 0.81 6.12 -31.70
CA TRP A 650 1.78 6.92 -32.44
C TRP A 650 2.09 6.34 -33.83
N LEU A 651 2.26 5.02 -33.94
CA LEU A 651 2.49 4.34 -35.21
C LEU A 651 1.29 4.52 -36.16
N ILE A 652 0.07 4.38 -35.65
CA ILE A 652 -1.18 4.52 -36.43
C ILE A 652 -1.44 5.97 -36.83
N ASN A 653 -1.36 6.91 -35.89
CA ASN A 653 -1.70 8.32 -36.14
C ASN A 653 -0.65 9.06 -36.97
N ARG A 654 0.58 8.55 -37.04
CA ARG A 654 1.62 9.13 -37.88
C ARG A 654 1.39 8.87 -39.37
N ASP A 655 0.95 7.67 -39.74
CA ASP A 655 0.65 7.30 -41.13
C ASP A 655 -0.36 8.28 -41.77
N ASN A 656 -1.27 8.81 -40.96
CA ASN A 656 -2.29 9.77 -41.40
C ASN A 656 -1.76 11.19 -41.71
N LYS A 657 -0.57 11.58 -41.23
CA LYS A 657 -0.05 12.95 -41.38
C LYS A 657 0.92 13.11 -42.55
N ASP A 658 1.71 12.08 -42.85
CA ASP A 658 2.72 12.11 -43.91
C ASP A 658 2.09 11.59 -45.22
N ASN A 659 1.30 12.44 -45.90
CA ASN A 659 0.46 12.22 -47.10
C ASN A 659 1.14 11.61 -48.37
N HIS A 660 2.26 10.91 -48.24
CA HIS A 660 3.03 10.33 -49.34
C HIS A 660 3.07 8.80 -49.26
N GLN A 661 2.38 8.13 -50.19
CA GLN A 661 2.60 6.77 -50.74
C GLN A 661 3.01 5.61 -49.81
N HIS A 662 2.86 5.70 -48.51
CA HIS A 662 3.17 4.61 -47.60
C HIS A 662 1.89 3.82 -47.31
N LEU A 663 2.04 2.49 -47.24
CA LEU A 663 0.93 1.54 -47.18
C LEU A 663 -0.10 2.03 -46.17
N ASN A 664 -1.24 2.52 -46.69
CA ASN A 664 -2.46 2.75 -45.92
C ASN A 664 -2.55 1.59 -44.93
N LEU A 665 -2.62 1.82 -43.62
CA LEU A 665 -2.75 0.77 -42.59
C LEU A 665 -3.63 -0.39 -43.06
N GLN A 666 -4.70 -0.11 -43.81
CA GLN A 666 -5.53 -1.10 -44.49
C GLN A 666 -4.74 -2.14 -45.32
N GLN A 667 -3.70 -1.78 -46.07
CA GLN A 667 -2.82 -2.68 -46.81
C GLN A 667 -1.88 -3.51 -45.91
N ILE A 668 -1.24 -2.91 -44.90
CA ILE A 668 -0.37 -3.66 -43.95
C ILE A 668 -1.20 -4.73 -43.24
N PHE A 669 -2.38 -4.35 -42.78
CA PHE A 669 -3.25 -5.26 -42.08
C PHE A 669 -3.97 -6.24 -43.01
N LYS A 670 -4.35 -5.86 -44.24
CA LYS A 670 -4.98 -6.80 -45.21
C LYS A 670 -4.08 -7.99 -45.54
N ILE A 671 -2.77 -7.86 -45.34
CA ILE A 671 -1.81 -8.94 -45.56
C ILE A 671 -1.74 -9.92 -44.37
N ASP A 672 -2.19 -9.55 -43.16
CA ASP A 672 -1.96 -10.40 -41.97
C ASP A 672 -2.93 -10.21 -40.77
N GLN A 673 -4.21 -9.94 -41.02
CA GLN A 673 -5.22 -9.74 -39.95
C GLN A 673 -5.27 -10.92 -38.97
N ASP A 674 -5.08 -12.15 -39.47
CA ASP A 674 -5.10 -13.37 -38.67
C ASP A 674 -3.97 -13.41 -37.64
N GLN A 675 -2.76 -12.98 -38.00
CA GLN A 675 -1.63 -12.93 -37.08
C GLN A 675 -1.83 -11.85 -36.01
N PHE A 676 -2.39 -10.69 -36.36
CA PHE A 676 -2.73 -9.65 -35.39
C PHE A 676 -3.75 -10.12 -34.35
N MET A 677 -4.85 -10.73 -34.80
CA MET A 677 -5.87 -11.27 -33.91
C MET A 677 -5.31 -12.39 -33.03
N LYS A 678 -4.45 -13.24 -33.60
CA LYS A 678 -3.78 -14.30 -32.84
C LYS A 678 -2.91 -13.74 -31.71
N GLU A 679 -2.12 -12.69 -31.94
CA GLU A 679 -1.31 -12.07 -30.89
C GLU A 679 -2.18 -11.38 -29.82
N ILE A 680 -3.25 -10.67 -30.21
CA ILE A 680 -4.19 -10.04 -29.26
C ILE A 680 -4.80 -11.09 -28.33
N ILE A 681 -5.25 -12.22 -28.90
CA ILE A 681 -5.85 -13.32 -28.14
C ILE A 681 -4.81 -14.00 -27.25
N GLN A 682 -3.62 -14.28 -27.77
CA GLN A 682 -2.54 -14.97 -27.02
C GLN A 682 -2.04 -14.14 -25.84
N GLN A 683 -1.98 -12.81 -25.98
CA GLN A 683 -1.46 -11.91 -24.96
C GLN A 683 -2.55 -11.34 -24.05
N ASN A 684 -3.82 -11.76 -24.24
CA ASN A 684 -4.95 -11.29 -23.43
C ASN A 684 -5.10 -9.74 -23.47
N ALA A 685 -4.79 -9.13 -24.61
CA ALA A 685 -4.61 -7.67 -24.75
C ALA A 685 -5.93 -6.94 -25.05
N TYR A 686 -6.93 -7.01 -24.16
CA TYR A 686 -8.26 -6.42 -24.39
C TYR A 686 -8.25 -4.91 -24.59
N VAL A 687 -7.38 -4.20 -23.86
CA VAL A 687 -7.31 -2.74 -23.98
C VAL A 687 -6.83 -2.34 -25.37
N THR A 688 -5.92 -3.14 -25.96
CA THR A 688 -5.49 -2.99 -27.35
C THR A 688 -6.65 -3.24 -28.32
N LEU A 689 -7.45 -4.28 -28.09
CA LEU A 689 -8.63 -4.56 -28.92
C LEU A 689 -9.66 -3.42 -28.83
N GLN A 690 -9.99 -2.95 -27.63
CA GLN A 690 -10.91 -1.82 -27.42
C GLN A 690 -10.42 -0.57 -28.12
N TYR A 691 -9.12 -0.26 -27.99
CA TYR A 691 -8.50 0.88 -28.67
C TYR A 691 -8.61 0.74 -30.19
N LEU A 692 -8.33 -0.43 -30.76
CA LEU A 692 -8.48 -0.69 -32.20
C LEU A 692 -9.95 -0.54 -32.65
N CYS A 693 -10.92 -0.99 -31.85
CA CYS A 693 -12.35 -0.79 -32.13
C CYS A 693 -12.73 0.70 -32.10
N GLN A 694 -12.21 1.48 -31.15
CA GLN A 694 -12.50 2.91 -31.01
C GLN A 694 -12.04 3.72 -32.21
N ILE A 695 -10.87 3.40 -32.79
CA ILE A 695 -10.38 4.05 -34.01
C ILE A 695 -11.10 3.55 -35.28
N GLN A 696 -12.27 2.91 -35.13
CA GLN A 696 -13.11 2.37 -36.19
C GLN A 696 -12.36 1.42 -37.13
N TYR A 697 -11.45 0.62 -36.56
CA TYR A 697 -10.69 -0.32 -37.35
C TYR A 697 -11.63 -1.40 -37.93
N PRO A 698 -11.70 -1.59 -39.27
CA PRO A 698 -12.65 -2.49 -39.88
C PRO A 698 -12.15 -3.94 -39.74
N PHE A 699 -12.51 -4.59 -38.64
CA PHE A 699 -12.41 -6.03 -38.50
C PHE A 699 -13.44 -6.72 -39.41
N LYS A 700 -13.17 -6.77 -40.71
CA LYS A 700 -14.05 -7.41 -41.70
C LYS A 700 -14.25 -8.92 -41.50
N TYR A 701 -13.52 -9.54 -40.57
CA TYR A 701 -13.48 -10.99 -40.35
C TYR A 701 -13.89 -11.43 -38.94
N LEU A 702 -14.42 -10.54 -38.08
CA LEU A 702 -14.99 -10.96 -36.79
C LEU A 702 -16.14 -11.99 -36.97
N ASP A 703 -16.85 -11.95 -38.10
CA ASP A 703 -17.89 -12.94 -38.44
C ASP A 703 -17.36 -14.39 -38.53
N ASN A 704 -16.05 -14.57 -38.79
CA ASN A 704 -15.41 -15.90 -38.81
C ASN A 704 -14.86 -16.32 -37.42
N CYS A 705 -14.93 -15.50 -36.37
CA CYS A 705 -14.46 -15.86 -35.03
C CYS A 705 -15.26 -17.01 -34.38
N THR A 706 -16.46 -17.31 -34.90
CA THR A 706 -17.20 -18.55 -34.57
C THR A 706 -16.42 -19.83 -34.93
N THR A 707 -15.48 -19.77 -35.87
CA THR A 707 -14.55 -20.88 -36.15
C THR A 707 -13.35 -20.95 -35.20
N PHE A 708 -13.05 -19.86 -34.45
CA PHE A 708 -11.99 -19.83 -33.43
C PHE A 708 -12.41 -20.52 -32.13
N GLU A 709 -13.67 -20.41 -31.72
CA GLU A 709 -14.24 -21.20 -30.60
C GLU A 709 -14.07 -22.72 -30.82
N ASN A 710 -14.10 -23.17 -32.07
CA ASN A 710 -13.96 -24.58 -32.43
C ASN A 710 -12.50 -25.07 -32.47
N ARG A 711 -11.50 -24.17 -32.45
CA ARG A 711 -10.06 -24.54 -32.53
C ARG A 711 -9.29 -24.37 -31.22
N TYR A 712 -9.83 -23.63 -30.25
CA TYR A 712 -9.17 -23.36 -28.97
C TYR A 712 -10.15 -23.64 -27.82
N ASP A 713 -9.67 -24.37 -26.81
CA ASP A 713 -10.50 -24.93 -25.73
C ASP A 713 -11.37 -23.87 -25.02
N THR A 714 -12.68 -24.07 -25.07
CA THR A 714 -13.78 -23.21 -24.59
C THR A 714 -13.76 -22.85 -23.10
N LYS A 715 -12.76 -23.33 -22.33
CA LYS A 715 -12.56 -22.95 -20.93
C LYS A 715 -11.87 -21.59 -20.74
N ASN A 716 -11.37 -20.96 -21.80
CA ASN A 716 -10.63 -19.72 -21.68
C ASN A 716 -11.60 -18.52 -21.60
N HIS A 717 -11.84 -18.01 -20.39
CA HIS A 717 -12.70 -16.84 -20.10
C HIS A 717 -12.41 -15.64 -21.01
N SER A 718 -11.18 -15.56 -21.52
CA SER A 718 -10.71 -14.50 -22.39
C SER A 718 -11.38 -14.42 -23.75
N ILE A 719 -11.73 -15.55 -24.36
CA ILE A 719 -12.35 -15.58 -25.68
C ILE A 719 -13.76 -15.00 -25.62
N LYS A 720 -14.51 -15.32 -24.54
CA LYS A 720 -15.88 -14.84 -24.34
C LYS A 720 -15.93 -13.32 -24.11
N THR A 721 -14.96 -12.78 -23.37
CA THR A 721 -14.83 -11.33 -23.17
C THR A 721 -14.45 -10.61 -24.47
N ILE A 722 -13.57 -11.20 -25.31
CA ILE A 722 -13.24 -10.67 -26.64
C ILE A 722 -14.46 -10.65 -27.58
N LEU A 723 -15.31 -11.69 -27.54
CA LEU A 723 -16.51 -11.74 -28.38
C LEU A 723 -17.61 -10.76 -27.93
N ASN A 724 -17.60 -10.34 -26.67
CA ASN A 724 -18.55 -9.36 -26.12
C ASN A 724 -18.14 -7.90 -26.38
N ILE A 725 -16.85 -7.63 -26.59
CA ILE A 725 -16.29 -6.32 -26.95
C ILE A 725 -16.39 -6.14 -28.46
#